data_AF-A0A1V5DSH9-F1
#
_entry.id   AF-A0A1V5DSH9-F1
#
_cell.length_a   1.000
_cell.length_b   1.000
_cell.length_c   1.000
_cell.angle_alpha   90.00
_cell.angle_beta   90.00
_cell.angle_gamma   90.00
#
_symmetry.space_group_name_H-M   'P 1'
#
loop_
_entity.id
_entity.type
_entity.pdbx_description
1 polymer ?
#
loop_
_entity_poly.entity_id
_entity_poly.type
_entity_poly.pdbx_seq_one_letter_code
_entity_poly.pdbx_strand_id
1 'polypeptide(L)'
;MQAKLEDVLKDKERELKLYQRFLDLRAFCEENIFPRIGIPLKEHAEALKGLMEEIIPDPKDRREEMFSGEIFVLLCAAYLHDAGFIKHYEWNHNREILNSDILPDKGLFLNYEIGRHLGIPMSAMEIISAVIYSHSIKKIPLEWEIEEHGKKAIIRNTRVLVQIFNFCHVLLDAFHSGPNHLALRGRGVAKAVLQPPQDAVVDINAREGLIRVKYTAKSPYTLYVMEKVRSRVESMFDFFKQQVGGRLGFQYSDIIWNIRSDFCYSPDPGDGPRFSPYNETETPLFNRWDEASPLLDTLFSLGHATVVGDPGTGKTTVLKAFMMRELLSLSSNVFYCEIWKNPVNEIRYAVCKKCGRFEYSDLDIISICRKLVNDGPCFFVIDSCERLKDAEEREREKFERFVSFCLGREDIYLVMCGDKGTFLDWCGPFHGFRMASVHEVKPIRGAWAIEAYGEEKAGLGADGYYMPIECEIVRTGLDVEKVLFDVLEKVRDDSECRAVLAVIVGSKGEPLQRYAIDDLFFETRVAKNWILSYLTFLEERGIVSESEYGGISYYALSNRCLRDSLVSVLKLHEFQEKGKIREVLRNVVAREVFLEEEPLGMIEKWKDHMVFSREDIGWILGSLVLRSKDYSCFLEKARVDGLGVDIQPILKLLYLDDVERRREAVKLLVESRDKRMINPLLEHLRQEDVPDIKKLLITGIGLAGKKKAFLAIINTLREIGDSQLRLKAIDFFYSVSNGKAEEFLVSAREHEKDPIVLAKIDSLFSTRQISG
;
A
#
# COMPACT_ATOMS: atom_id res chain seq x y z
N MET A 1 51.54 -67.56 -15.91
CA MET A 1 51.53 -66.21 -16.53
C MET A 1 50.28 -65.99 -17.36
N GLN A 2 49.94 -66.91 -18.27
CA GLN A 2 48.77 -66.83 -19.16
C GLN A 2 47.42 -66.74 -18.40
N ALA A 3 47.20 -67.57 -17.37
CA ALA A 3 46.00 -67.49 -16.52
C ALA A 3 45.84 -66.14 -15.78
N LYS A 4 46.95 -65.56 -15.29
CA LYS A 4 46.94 -64.22 -14.66
C LYS A 4 46.65 -63.12 -15.70
N LEU A 5 47.09 -63.29 -16.95
CA LEU A 5 46.82 -62.34 -18.02
C LEU A 5 45.36 -62.42 -18.48
N GLU A 6 44.79 -63.63 -18.54
CA GLU A 6 43.37 -63.86 -18.84
C GLU A 6 42.43 -63.32 -17.76
N ASP A 7 42.80 -63.47 -16.47
CA ASP A 7 42.05 -62.86 -15.37
C ASP A 7 42.11 -61.33 -15.43
N VAL A 8 43.29 -60.75 -15.69
CA VAL A 8 43.43 -59.29 -15.87
C VAL A 8 42.67 -58.79 -17.10
N LEU A 9 42.67 -59.53 -18.20
CA LEU A 9 41.91 -59.20 -19.41
C LEU A 9 40.40 -59.30 -19.17
N LYS A 10 39.93 -60.33 -18.45
CA LYS A 10 38.52 -60.46 -18.06
C LYS A 10 38.10 -59.34 -17.11
N ASP A 11 38.95 -58.95 -16.17
CA ASP A 11 38.67 -57.83 -15.27
C ASP A 11 38.62 -56.49 -16.02
N LYS A 12 39.54 -56.27 -16.98
CA LYS A 12 39.48 -55.08 -17.85
C LYS A 12 38.29 -55.08 -18.80
N GLU A 13 37.87 -56.23 -19.31
CA GLU A 13 36.65 -56.39 -20.11
C GLU A 13 35.38 -56.19 -19.27
N ARG A 14 35.41 -56.58 -17.98
CA ARG A 14 34.33 -56.36 -17.02
C ARG A 14 34.17 -54.87 -16.69
N GLU A 15 35.27 -54.16 -16.43
CA GLU A 15 35.29 -52.70 -16.24
C GLU A 15 34.69 -51.97 -17.46
N LEU A 16 35.06 -52.41 -18.68
CA LEU A 16 34.56 -51.84 -19.94
C LEU A 16 33.05 -52.02 -20.14
N LYS A 17 32.49 -53.19 -19.80
CA LYS A 17 31.05 -53.46 -19.91
C LYS A 17 30.21 -52.68 -18.89
N LEU A 18 30.74 -52.48 -17.69
CA LEU A 18 30.09 -51.66 -16.67
C LEU A 18 30.07 -50.18 -17.13
N TYR A 19 31.21 -49.69 -17.62
CA TYR A 19 31.34 -48.35 -18.20
C TYR A 19 30.37 -48.11 -19.37
N GLN A 20 30.24 -49.08 -20.29
CA GLN A 20 29.30 -48.98 -21.41
C GLN A 20 27.85 -48.86 -20.96
N ARG A 21 27.43 -49.66 -19.96
CA ARG A 21 26.06 -49.59 -19.41
C ARG A 21 25.74 -48.23 -18.80
N PHE A 22 26.73 -47.53 -18.24
CA PHE A 22 26.52 -46.16 -17.74
C PHE A 22 26.31 -45.14 -18.86
N LEU A 23 27.05 -45.28 -19.95
CA LEU A 23 26.84 -44.44 -21.14
C LEU A 23 25.44 -44.64 -21.71
N ASP A 24 24.97 -45.89 -21.73
CA ASP A 24 23.63 -46.24 -22.22
C ASP A 24 22.53 -45.65 -21.32
N LEU A 25 22.68 -45.72 -19.99
CA LEU A 25 21.69 -45.16 -19.05
C LEU A 25 21.66 -43.62 -19.07
N ARG A 26 22.83 -42.99 -19.22
CA ARG A 26 22.94 -41.54 -19.43
C ARG A 26 22.22 -41.12 -20.70
N ALA A 27 22.47 -41.80 -21.81
CA ALA A 27 21.80 -41.54 -23.10
C ALA A 27 20.27 -41.68 -22.95
N PHE A 28 19.80 -42.72 -22.26
CA PHE A 28 18.37 -42.90 -22.00
C PHE A 28 17.75 -41.71 -21.23
N CYS A 29 18.42 -41.21 -20.18
CA CYS A 29 17.92 -40.06 -19.41
C CYS A 29 17.89 -38.78 -20.26
N GLU A 30 18.94 -38.54 -21.05
CA GLU A 30 19.06 -37.39 -21.94
C GLU A 30 18.01 -37.41 -23.07
N GLU A 31 17.66 -38.58 -23.59
CA GLU A 31 16.72 -38.75 -24.71
C GLU A 31 15.25 -38.85 -24.26
N ASN A 32 14.97 -39.52 -23.13
CA ASN A 32 13.60 -39.92 -22.78
C ASN A 32 13.03 -39.23 -21.54
N ILE A 33 13.89 -38.73 -20.63
CA ILE A 33 13.46 -38.18 -19.34
C ILE A 33 13.56 -36.66 -19.34
N PHE A 34 14.76 -36.09 -19.52
CA PHE A 34 14.97 -34.64 -19.41
C PHE A 34 14.11 -33.81 -20.37
N PRO A 35 13.88 -34.21 -21.64
CA PRO A 35 13.05 -33.43 -22.56
C PRO A 35 11.58 -33.31 -22.16
N ARG A 36 11.11 -34.16 -21.22
CA ARG A 36 9.71 -34.19 -20.75
C ARG A 36 9.48 -33.39 -19.47
N ILE A 37 10.53 -32.82 -18.88
CA ILE A 37 10.49 -32.10 -17.61
C ILE A 37 10.72 -30.61 -17.89
N GLY A 38 9.74 -29.76 -17.55
CA GLY A 38 9.79 -28.31 -17.80
C GLY A 38 10.70 -27.51 -16.85
N ILE A 39 11.63 -28.18 -16.15
CA ILE A 39 12.54 -27.61 -15.14
C ILE A 39 13.98 -27.98 -15.55
N PRO A 40 15.01 -27.12 -15.31
CA PRO A 40 16.41 -27.34 -15.73
C PRO A 40 17.14 -28.47 -14.96
N LEU A 41 16.55 -29.66 -14.94
CA LEU A 41 17.06 -30.82 -14.20
C LEU A 41 18.44 -31.28 -14.70
N LYS A 42 18.66 -31.24 -16.01
CA LYS A 42 19.94 -31.62 -16.62
C LYS A 42 21.08 -30.72 -16.14
N GLU A 43 20.89 -29.41 -16.23
CA GLU A 43 21.88 -28.40 -15.82
C GLU A 43 22.22 -28.55 -14.32
N HIS A 44 21.20 -28.77 -13.50
CA HIS A 44 21.36 -28.97 -12.06
C HIS A 44 22.15 -30.24 -11.72
N ALA A 45 21.86 -31.36 -12.39
CA ALA A 45 22.58 -32.61 -12.18
C ALA A 45 24.04 -32.53 -12.66
N GLU A 46 24.30 -31.85 -13.78
CA GLU A 46 25.65 -31.61 -14.29
C GLU A 46 26.46 -30.70 -13.35
N ALA A 47 25.86 -29.64 -12.82
CA ALA A 47 26.52 -28.74 -11.87
C ALA A 47 26.86 -29.45 -10.55
N LEU A 48 25.95 -30.28 -10.03
CA LEU A 48 26.21 -31.06 -8.81
C LEU A 48 27.33 -32.06 -9.01
N LYS A 49 27.35 -32.75 -10.16
CA LYS A 49 28.43 -33.65 -10.53
C LYS A 49 29.77 -32.91 -10.56
N GLY A 50 29.82 -31.73 -11.20
CA GLY A 50 31.03 -30.91 -11.25
C GLY A 50 31.56 -30.56 -9.86
N LEU A 51 30.69 -30.12 -8.95
CA LEU A 51 31.07 -29.82 -7.56
C LEU A 51 31.62 -31.05 -6.82
N MET A 52 31.06 -32.24 -7.05
CA MET A 52 31.56 -33.48 -6.45
C MET A 52 32.94 -33.84 -6.98
N GLU A 53 33.17 -33.67 -8.29
CA GLU A 53 34.48 -33.88 -8.94
C GLU A 53 35.53 -32.87 -8.47
N GLU A 54 35.14 -31.62 -8.17
CA GLU A 54 36.05 -30.61 -7.61
C GLU A 54 36.40 -30.85 -6.14
N ILE A 55 35.46 -31.39 -5.35
CA ILE A 55 35.69 -31.69 -3.92
C ILE A 55 36.55 -32.95 -3.73
N ILE A 56 36.43 -33.92 -4.62
CA ILE A 56 37.17 -35.17 -4.55
C ILE A 56 38.44 -35.02 -5.40
N PRO A 57 39.65 -34.99 -4.80
CA PRO A 57 40.88 -34.89 -5.58
C PRO A 57 41.06 -36.09 -6.51
N ASP A 58 41.65 -35.84 -7.68
CA ASP A 58 41.98 -36.86 -8.67
C ASP A 58 42.69 -38.07 -8.00
N PRO A 59 42.10 -39.28 -8.04
CA PRO A 59 42.68 -40.42 -7.34
C PRO A 59 44.03 -40.78 -7.95
N LYS A 60 45.08 -40.78 -7.12
CA LYS A 60 46.44 -41.17 -7.53
C LYS A 60 46.52 -42.61 -8.07
N ASP A 61 45.54 -43.45 -7.74
CA ASP A 61 45.39 -44.80 -8.26
C ASP A 61 43.92 -45.06 -8.66
N ARG A 62 43.64 -45.20 -9.96
CA ARG A 62 42.33 -45.57 -10.53
C ARG A 62 41.87 -47.02 -10.18
N ARG A 63 42.46 -47.64 -9.16
CA ARG A 63 42.18 -49.03 -8.76
C ARG A 63 41.18 -49.15 -7.60
N GLU A 64 40.78 -48.03 -7.00
CA GLU A 64 39.64 -47.99 -6.10
C GLU A 64 38.47 -47.34 -6.86
N GLU A 65 37.49 -48.19 -7.14
CA GLU A 65 36.45 -48.08 -8.17
C GLU A 65 35.36 -47.02 -7.87
N MET A 66 34.62 -46.66 -8.93
CA MET A 66 33.26 -46.07 -8.93
C MET A 66 33.07 -44.62 -8.46
N PHE A 67 33.40 -43.59 -9.26
CA PHE A 67 33.05 -42.20 -8.85
C PHE A 67 32.45 -41.25 -9.88
N SER A 68 32.74 -41.28 -11.19
CA SER A 68 32.18 -40.24 -12.09
C SER A 68 30.92 -40.64 -12.86
N GLY A 69 30.72 -41.95 -13.11
CA GLY A 69 29.58 -42.49 -13.86
C GLY A 69 28.37 -42.82 -13.00
N GLU A 70 28.57 -43.50 -11.85
CA GLU A 70 27.47 -43.89 -10.96
C GLU A 70 26.82 -42.69 -10.25
N ILE A 71 27.61 -41.67 -9.87
CA ILE A 71 27.10 -40.47 -9.20
C ILE A 71 26.07 -39.75 -10.09
N PHE A 72 26.31 -39.62 -11.39
CA PHE A 72 25.39 -38.99 -12.33
C PHE A 72 24.05 -39.72 -12.41
N VAL A 73 24.07 -41.05 -12.43
CA VAL A 73 22.87 -41.90 -12.48
C VAL A 73 22.09 -41.86 -11.16
N LEU A 74 22.80 -41.95 -10.02
CA LEU A 74 22.23 -41.85 -8.67
C LEU A 74 21.55 -40.48 -8.44
N LEU A 75 22.18 -39.40 -8.94
CA LEU A 75 21.67 -38.04 -8.91
C LEU A 75 20.38 -37.90 -9.72
N CYS A 76 20.36 -38.38 -10.96
CA CYS A 76 19.18 -38.26 -11.83
C CYS A 76 17.96 -39.00 -11.27
N ALA A 77 18.16 -40.18 -10.68
CA ALA A 77 17.11 -40.95 -10.02
C ALA A 77 16.60 -40.27 -8.72
N ALA A 78 17.50 -39.65 -7.95
CA ALA A 78 17.14 -38.90 -6.74
C ALA A 78 16.27 -37.66 -7.03
N TYR A 79 16.59 -36.91 -8.07
CA TYR A 79 15.83 -35.70 -8.42
C TYR A 79 14.50 -35.98 -9.12
N LEU A 80 14.36 -37.07 -9.87
CA LEU A 80 13.06 -37.52 -10.41
C LEU A 80 12.04 -37.78 -9.29
N HIS A 81 12.52 -38.28 -8.16
CA HIS A 81 11.73 -38.52 -6.98
C HIS A 81 11.36 -37.22 -6.23
N ASP A 82 12.33 -36.33 -6.01
CA ASP A 82 12.12 -35.12 -5.22
C ASP A 82 11.30 -34.03 -5.92
N ALA A 83 11.33 -33.97 -7.25
CA ALA A 83 10.62 -32.95 -8.02
C ALA A 83 9.11 -33.24 -8.23
N GLY A 84 8.58 -34.38 -7.74
CA GLY A 84 7.14 -34.69 -7.76
C GLY A 84 6.56 -35.02 -9.15
N PHE A 85 7.38 -35.03 -10.20
CA PHE A 85 6.98 -35.32 -11.59
C PHE A 85 6.62 -36.78 -11.86
N ILE A 86 6.75 -37.66 -10.86
CA ILE A 86 6.33 -39.05 -10.96
C ILE A 86 4.87 -39.16 -11.43
N LYS A 87 3.99 -38.19 -11.13
CA LYS A 87 2.57 -38.23 -11.55
C LYS A 87 2.31 -38.12 -13.06
N HIS A 88 3.28 -37.71 -13.88
CA HIS A 88 3.09 -37.48 -15.32
C HIS A 88 3.45 -38.66 -16.23
N TYR A 89 3.89 -39.78 -15.66
CA TYR A 89 4.15 -41.03 -16.39
C TYR A 89 2.92 -41.97 -16.37
N GLU A 90 2.74 -42.78 -17.41
CA GLU A 90 1.66 -43.79 -17.47
C GLU A 90 2.00 -45.00 -16.57
N TRP A 91 1.57 -44.95 -15.31
CA TRP A 91 1.74 -46.05 -14.35
C TRP A 91 0.53 -46.96 -14.36
N ASN A 92 0.61 -48.08 -15.09
CA ASN A 92 -0.50 -49.00 -15.25
C ASN A 92 -0.92 -49.73 -13.95
N HIS A 93 -0.08 -49.77 -12.92
CA HIS A 93 -0.31 -50.56 -11.69
C HIS A 93 -0.40 -49.77 -10.37
N ASN A 94 -0.18 -48.44 -10.35
CA ASN A 94 -0.01 -47.67 -9.10
C ASN A 94 -1.03 -46.54 -8.86
N ARG A 95 -2.13 -46.47 -9.63
CA ARG A 95 -3.12 -45.37 -9.51
C ARG A 95 -3.74 -45.24 -8.11
N GLU A 96 -3.96 -46.34 -7.40
CA GLU A 96 -4.55 -46.33 -6.05
C GLU A 96 -3.55 -45.88 -4.96
N ILE A 97 -2.27 -46.23 -5.08
CA ILE A 97 -1.20 -45.84 -4.15
C ILE A 97 -0.84 -44.36 -4.33
N LEU A 98 -0.91 -43.84 -5.55
CA LEU A 98 -0.66 -42.41 -5.84
C LEU A 98 -1.76 -41.49 -5.26
N ASN A 99 -2.97 -42.02 -5.01
CA ASN A 99 -4.16 -41.26 -4.59
C ASN A 99 -4.52 -41.34 -3.09
N SER A 100 -3.79 -42.09 -2.25
CA SER A 100 -4.13 -42.25 -0.81
C SER A 100 -3.42 -41.24 0.12
N ASP A 101 -4.09 -40.55 1.04
CA ASP A 101 -3.42 -39.50 1.87
C ASP A 101 -2.64 -40.03 3.08
N ILE A 102 -2.51 -41.35 3.23
CA ILE A 102 -2.03 -41.98 4.47
C ILE A 102 -0.91 -42.97 4.10
N LEU A 103 0.37 -42.55 4.16
CA LEU A 103 1.58 -43.37 4.44
C LEU A 103 2.89 -42.58 4.17
N PRO A 104 3.92 -42.67 5.05
CA PRO A 104 5.26 -42.09 4.81
C PRO A 104 6.10 -42.83 3.75
N ASP A 105 5.84 -44.13 3.53
CA ASP A 105 6.69 -45.03 2.73
C ASP A 105 6.42 -45.01 1.21
N LYS A 106 5.54 -44.12 0.73
CA LYS A 106 5.17 -44.02 -0.70
C LYS A 106 6.39 -43.83 -1.62
N GLY A 107 7.36 -43.05 -1.18
CA GLY A 107 8.50 -42.67 -2.01
C GLY A 107 9.55 -43.78 -2.15
N LEU A 108 9.72 -44.64 -1.14
CA LEU A 108 10.52 -45.86 -1.26
C LEU A 108 9.92 -46.78 -2.33
N PHE A 109 8.61 -47.06 -2.25
CA PHE A 109 7.94 -47.96 -3.19
C PHE A 109 8.03 -47.49 -4.66
N LEU A 110 7.89 -46.19 -4.90
CA LEU A 110 8.06 -45.58 -6.23
C LEU A 110 9.49 -45.71 -6.75
N ASN A 111 10.51 -45.61 -5.88
CA ASN A 111 11.90 -45.82 -6.25
C ASN A 111 12.18 -47.27 -6.68
N TYR A 112 11.66 -48.27 -5.96
CA TYR A 112 11.80 -49.68 -6.33
C TYR A 112 11.21 -49.99 -7.72
N GLU A 113 10.05 -49.41 -8.04
CA GLU A 113 9.41 -49.51 -9.37
C GLU A 113 10.21 -48.81 -10.48
N ILE A 114 10.72 -47.60 -10.22
CA ILE A 114 11.61 -46.88 -11.14
C ILE A 114 12.85 -47.74 -11.42
N GLY A 115 13.48 -48.29 -10.39
CA GLY A 115 14.63 -49.16 -10.52
C GLY A 115 14.34 -50.40 -11.37
N ARG A 116 13.17 -51.02 -11.18
CA ARG A 116 12.73 -52.16 -12.00
C ARG A 116 12.54 -51.81 -13.47
N HIS A 117 11.92 -50.65 -13.76
CA HIS A 117 11.70 -50.18 -15.13
C HIS A 117 12.98 -49.75 -15.84
N LEU A 118 13.95 -49.22 -15.10
CA LEU A 118 15.26 -48.78 -15.60
C LEU A 118 16.31 -49.90 -15.60
N GLY A 119 15.97 -51.10 -15.14
CA GLY A 119 16.93 -52.21 -15.03
C GLY A 119 18.07 -51.92 -14.06
N ILE A 120 17.81 -51.16 -13.00
CA ILE A 120 18.75 -50.84 -11.93
C ILE A 120 18.73 -51.99 -10.90
N PRO A 121 19.90 -52.53 -10.50
CA PRO A 121 19.98 -53.58 -9.48
C PRO A 121 19.30 -53.19 -8.17
N MET A 122 18.76 -54.18 -7.46
CA MET A 122 17.98 -53.89 -6.26
C MET A 122 18.82 -53.25 -5.15
N SER A 123 20.04 -53.75 -4.98
CA SER A 123 21.08 -53.21 -4.12
C SER A 123 21.45 -51.76 -4.47
N ALA A 124 21.51 -51.41 -5.76
CA ALA A 124 21.78 -50.03 -6.18
C ALA A 124 20.62 -49.06 -5.86
N MET A 125 19.36 -49.53 -5.87
CA MET A 125 18.22 -48.71 -5.45
C MET A 125 18.12 -48.52 -3.93
N GLU A 126 18.62 -49.48 -3.14
CA GLU A 126 18.77 -49.30 -1.69
C GLU A 126 19.76 -48.19 -1.38
N ILE A 127 20.87 -48.12 -2.14
CA ILE A 127 21.86 -47.05 -2.08
C ILE A 127 21.21 -45.70 -2.43
N ILE A 128 20.47 -45.63 -3.54
CA ILE A 128 19.74 -44.43 -3.97
C ILE A 128 18.78 -43.96 -2.88
N SER A 129 17.98 -44.87 -2.34
CA SER A 129 17.00 -44.55 -1.30
C SER A 129 17.70 -44.06 -0.04
N ALA A 130 18.83 -44.66 0.33
CA ALA A 130 19.59 -44.23 1.50
C ALA A 130 20.29 -42.86 1.32
N VAL A 131 20.65 -42.48 0.09
CA VAL A 131 21.15 -41.14 -0.24
C VAL A 131 20.01 -40.11 -0.17
N ILE A 132 18.87 -40.39 -0.82
CA ILE A 132 17.67 -39.51 -0.85
C ILE A 132 17.12 -39.28 0.56
N TYR A 133 16.97 -40.34 1.34
CA TYR A 133 16.42 -40.30 2.70
C TYR A 133 17.50 -40.28 3.78
N SER A 134 18.72 -39.84 3.46
CA SER A 134 19.86 -39.82 4.39
C SER A 134 19.59 -39.04 5.68
N HIS A 135 18.71 -38.04 5.62
CA HIS A 135 18.23 -37.26 6.77
C HIS A 135 17.24 -38.02 7.67
N SER A 136 16.61 -39.08 7.17
CA SER A 136 15.59 -39.89 7.84
C SER A 136 16.10 -41.27 8.28
N ILE A 137 17.10 -41.82 7.59
CA ILE A 137 17.61 -43.17 7.82
C ILE A 137 18.74 -43.14 8.87
N LYS A 138 18.47 -43.74 10.04
CA LYS A 138 19.40 -43.73 11.20
C LYS A 138 20.59 -44.69 11.09
N LYS A 139 20.57 -45.65 10.17
CA LYS A 139 21.65 -46.65 9.99
C LYS A 139 22.01 -46.79 8.52
N ILE A 140 23.18 -46.28 8.15
CA ILE A 140 23.80 -46.48 6.84
C ILE A 140 24.93 -47.51 7.01
N PRO A 141 24.92 -48.64 6.30
CA PRO A 141 26.00 -49.64 6.33
C PRO A 141 27.35 -49.00 5.97
N LEU A 142 28.47 -49.51 6.50
CA LEU A 142 29.83 -49.01 6.20
C LEU A 142 30.29 -49.33 4.78
N GLU A 143 29.82 -50.46 4.26
CA GLU A 143 30.08 -50.95 2.91
C GLU A 143 28.75 -51.37 2.28
N TRP A 144 28.57 -51.09 0.99
CA TRP A 144 27.46 -51.58 0.20
C TRP A 144 27.97 -52.43 -0.95
N GLU A 145 27.33 -53.56 -1.16
CA GLU A 145 27.65 -54.48 -2.24
C GLU A 145 26.55 -54.45 -3.29
N ILE A 146 26.92 -54.06 -4.52
CA ILE A 146 26.05 -54.14 -5.68
C ILE A 146 26.36 -55.46 -6.39
N GLU A 147 25.47 -56.44 -6.22
CA GLU A 147 25.54 -57.70 -6.95
C GLU A 147 24.58 -57.72 -8.15
N GLU A 148 25.11 -58.01 -9.34
CA GLU A 148 24.32 -58.13 -10.57
C GLU A 148 24.90 -59.18 -11.54
N HIS A 149 24.09 -60.16 -11.95
CA HIS A 149 24.50 -61.23 -12.88
C HIS A 149 25.83 -61.92 -12.51
N GLY A 150 26.08 -62.13 -11.21
CA GLY A 150 27.31 -62.76 -10.70
C GLY A 150 28.55 -61.85 -10.66
N LYS A 151 28.38 -60.54 -10.89
CA LYS A 151 29.40 -59.50 -10.69
C LYS A 151 29.12 -58.76 -9.38
N LYS A 152 30.16 -58.35 -8.66
CA LYS A 152 30.08 -57.66 -7.37
C LYS A 152 30.88 -56.37 -7.45
N ALA A 153 30.27 -55.25 -7.09
CA ALA A 153 30.96 -53.97 -6.89
C ALA A 153 30.77 -53.54 -5.43
N ILE A 154 31.84 -53.11 -4.76
CA ILE A 154 31.80 -52.78 -3.33
C ILE A 154 32.06 -51.29 -3.16
N ILE A 155 31.03 -50.56 -2.71
CA ILE A 155 31.17 -49.18 -2.29
C ILE A 155 31.66 -49.18 -0.85
N ARG A 156 32.94 -48.84 -0.66
CA ARG A 156 33.54 -48.67 0.66
C ARG A 156 33.31 -47.25 1.16
N ASN A 157 33.06 -47.07 2.46
CA ASN A 157 32.88 -45.75 3.10
C ASN A 157 31.66 -44.96 2.55
N THR A 158 30.55 -45.64 2.30
CA THR A 158 29.24 -45.08 1.89
C THR A 158 28.77 -43.91 2.76
N ARG A 159 29.02 -43.95 4.07
CA ARG A 159 28.72 -42.82 4.98
C ARG A 159 29.45 -41.55 4.56
N VAL A 160 30.69 -41.65 4.09
CA VAL A 160 31.51 -40.51 3.64
C VAL A 160 30.97 -39.94 2.33
N LEU A 161 30.53 -40.79 1.41
CA LEU A 161 29.93 -40.38 0.13
C LEU A 161 28.62 -39.62 0.32
N VAL A 162 27.76 -40.09 1.22
CA VAL A 162 26.52 -39.38 1.57
C VAL A 162 26.84 -37.99 2.14
N GLN A 163 27.92 -37.83 2.90
CA GLN A 163 28.32 -36.50 3.41
C GLN A 163 28.89 -35.57 2.34
N ILE A 164 29.69 -36.10 1.41
CA ILE A 164 30.18 -35.32 0.26
C ILE A 164 28.98 -34.83 -0.55
N PHE A 165 28.05 -35.73 -0.88
CA PHE A 165 26.84 -35.43 -1.61
C PHE A 165 26.01 -34.33 -0.94
N ASN A 166 25.71 -34.48 0.36
CA ASN A 166 24.93 -33.50 1.12
C ASN A 166 25.60 -32.12 1.15
N PHE A 167 26.93 -32.07 1.28
CA PHE A 167 27.66 -30.81 1.28
C PHE A 167 27.70 -30.14 -0.10
N CYS A 168 27.94 -30.89 -1.19
CA CYS A 168 27.88 -30.37 -2.56
C CYS A 168 26.49 -29.80 -2.88
N HIS A 169 25.42 -30.46 -2.42
CA HIS A 169 24.06 -29.94 -2.54
C HIS A 169 23.88 -28.59 -1.85
N VAL A 170 24.40 -28.43 -0.62
CA VAL A 170 24.33 -27.15 0.09
C VAL A 170 25.07 -26.05 -0.65
N LEU A 171 26.25 -26.34 -1.23
CA LEU A 171 27.00 -25.39 -2.06
C LEU A 171 26.27 -25.03 -3.36
N LEU A 172 25.66 -26.01 -4.02
CA LEU A 172 24.87 -25.80 -5.23
C LEU A 172 23.65 -24.91 -4.95
N ASP A 173 22.89 -25.25 -3.91
CA ASP A 173 21.72 -24.49 -3.46
C ASP A 173 22.09 -23.05 -3.07
N ALA A 174 23.26 -22.85 -2.47
CA ALA A 174 23.73 -21.56 -1.98
C ALA A 174 24.22 -20.61 -3.08
N PHE A 175 24.90 -21.13 -4.10
CA PHE A 175 25.66 -20.31 -5.04
C PHE A 175 25.30 -20.50 -6.52
N HIS A 176 24.66 -21.60 -6.89
CA HIS A 176 24.48 -21.98 -8.30
C HIS A 176 23.01 -22.17 -8.70
N SER A 177 22.08 -22.34 -7.74
CA SER A 177 20.66 -22.59 -8.02
C SER A 177 19.80 -21.32 -8.03
N GLY A 178 19.51 -20.79 -9.23
CA GLY A 178 18.61 -19.64 -9.46
C GLY A 178 17.13 -19.92 -9.20
N PRO A 179 16.23 -18.94 -9.43
CA PRO A 179 14.77 -19.07 -9.17
C PRO A 179 14.13 -20.28 -9.88
N ASN A 180 14.56 -20.58 -11.11
CA ASN A 180 14.07 -21.71 -11.89
C ASN A 180 14.45 -23.09 -11.30
N HIS A 181 15.35 -23.13 -10.31
CA HIS A 181 15.82 -24.34 -9.63
C HIS A 181 15.15 -24.53 -8.26
N LEU A 182 14.23 -23.65 -7.84
CA LEU A 182 13.55 -23.72 -6.54
C LEU A 182 12.80 -25.04 -6.33
N ALA A 183 12.24 -25.62 -7.39
CA ALA A 183 11.55 -26.91 -7.37
C ALA A 183 12.51 -28.12 -7.25
N LEU A 184 13.82 -27.90 -7.46
CA LEU A 184 14.87 -28.93 -7.38
C LEU A 184 15.64 -28.88 -6.04
N ARG A 185 15.32 -27.94 -5.13
CA ARG A 185 15.92 -27.91 -3.79
C ARG A 185 15.40 -29.07 -2.94
N GLY A 186 16.30 -29.84 -2.33
CA GLY A 186 15.98 -31.09 -1.63
C GLY A 186 14.98 -30.93 -0.46
N ARG A 187 14.25 -32.01 -0.12
CA ARG A 187 13.32 -32.02 1.02
C ARG A 187 14.03 -31.66 2.34
N GLY A 188 13.46 -30.73 3.09
CA GLY A 188 13.97 -30.33 4.42
C GLY A 188 14.96 -29.18 4.42
N VAL A 189 15.36 -28.68 3.25
CA VAL A 189 16.09 -27.41 3.11
C VAL A 189 15.09 -26.25 3.21
N ALA A 190 15.34 -25.29 4.10
CA ALA A 190 14.52 -24.09 4.21
C ALA A 190 14.39 -23.42 2.83
N LYS A 191 13.15 -23.31 2.34
CA LYS A 191 12.77 -22.59 1.10
C LYS A 191 12.91 -21.08 1.26
N ALA A 192 13.97 -20.61 1.90
CA ALA A 192 14.32 -19.20 1.82
C ALA A 192 14.68 -18.95 0.36
N VAL A 193 13.91 -18.09 -0.31
CA VAL A 193 14.23 -17.57 -1.64
C VAL A 193 15.41 -16.61 -1.47
N LEU A 194 16.56 -17.18 -1.12
CA LEU A 194 17.84 -16.53 -1.31
C LEU A 194 18.02 -16.59 -2.82
N GLN A 195 17.79 -15.47 -3.51
CA GLN A 195 18.37 -15.30 -4.84
C GLN A 195 19.86 -15.57 -4.65
N PRO A 196 20.42 -16.64 -5.22
CA PRO A 196 21.84 -16.89 -5.07
C PRO A 196 22.58 -15.65 -5.57
N PRO A 197 23.61 -15.18 -4.85
CA PRO A 197 24.41 -14.07 -5.34
C PRO A 197 25.04 -14.50 -6.67
N GLN A 198 24.48 -14.01 -7.80
CA GLN A 198 24.86 -14.46 -9.14
C GLN A 198 26.36 -14.23 -9.44
N ASP A 199 27.00 -13.33 -8.69
CA ASP A 199 28.41 -12.97 -8.82
C ASP A 199 29.31 -13.64 -7.76
N ALA A 200 28.79 -14.58 -6.96
CA ALA A 200 29.62 -15.31 -6.02
C ALA A 200 30.44 -16.38 -6.74
N VAL A 201 31.76 -16.32 -6.57
CA VAL A 201 32.71 -17.28 -7.13
C VAL A 201 33.15 -18.24 -6.04
N VAL A 202 32.88 -19.53 -6.23
CA VAL A 202 33.35 -20.62 -5.37
C VAL A 202 34.53 -21.30 -6.05
N ASP A 203 35.69 -21.31 -5.40
CA ASP A 203 36.94 -21.91 -5.88
C ASP A 203 37.37 -23.00 -4.91
N ILE A 204 37.40 -24.25 -5.38
CA ILE A 204 37.69 -25.44 -4.56
C ILE A 204 39.09 -25.95 -4.92
N ASN A 205 40.01 -25.88 -3.98
CA ASN A 205 41.34 -26.46 -4.12
C ASN A 205 41.47 -27.72 -3.26
N ALA A 206 41.11 -28.87 -3.84
CA ALA A 206 41.19 -30.17 -3.17
C ALA A 206 42.63 -30.58 -2.78
N ARG A 207 43.67 -30.05 -3.43
CA ARG A 207 45.08 -30.35 -3.09
C ARG A 207 45.53 -29.63 -1.83
N GLU A 208 45.11 -28.37 -1.67
CA GLU A 208 45.38 -27.58 -0.46
C GLU A 208 44.35 -27.82 0.65
N GLY A 209 43.21 -28.45 0.32
CA GLY A 209 42.12 -28.67 1.27
C GLY A 209 41.38 -27.38 1.64
N LEU A 210 41.29 -26.43 0.70
CA LEU A 210 40.69 -25.11 0.92
C LEU A 210 39.53 -24.85 -0.04
N ILE A 211 38.47 -24.24 0.48
CA ILE A 211 37.36 -23.71 -0.33
C ILE A 211 37.38 -22.20 -0.17
N ARG A 212 37.42 -21.45 -1.27
CA ARG A 212 37.45 -19.98 -1.28
C ARG A 212 36.14 -19.47 -1.88
N VAL A 213 35.42 -18.65 -1.14
CA VAL A 213 34.22 -17.97 -1.63
C VAL A 213 34.54 -16.48 -1.77
N LYS A 214 34.35 -15.93 -2.96
CA LYS A 214 34.52 -14.49 -3.25
C LYS A 214 33.18 -13.91 -3.66
N TYR A 215 32.78 -12.82 -3.00
CA TYR A 215 31.55 -12.11 -3.34
C TYR A 215 31.71 -10.61 -3.09
N THR A 216 31.16 -9.79 -3.99
CA THR A 216 31.02 -8.34 -3.78
C THR A 216 29.54 -8.04 -3.66
N ALA A 217 29.11 -7.70 -2.44
CA ALA A 217 27.74 -7.31 -2.15
C ALA A 217 27.44 -5.95 -2.79
N LYS A 218 26.35 -5.92 -3.55
CA LYS A 218 25.82 -4.72 -4.24
C LYS A 218 24.79 -3.97 -3.42
N SER A 219 24.27 -4.60 -2.37
CA SER A 219 23.31 -4.02 -1.46
C SER A 219 23.45 -4.56 -0.03
N PRO A 220 22.89 -3.89 0.97
CA PRO A 220 22.95 -4.38 2.36
C PRO A 220 22.13 -5.65 2.56
N TYR A 221 21.00 -5.81 1.86
CA TYR A 221 20.21 -7.04 1.91
C TYR A 221 21.00 -8.22 1.33
N THR A 222 21.70 -8.04 0.21
CA THR A 222 22.53 -9.10 -0.37
C THR A 222 23.71 -9.47 0.53
N LEU A 223 24.26 -8.53 1.29
CA LEU A 223 25.25 -8.80 2.34
C LEU A 223 24.64 -9.66 3.46
N TYR A 224 23.46 -9.30 3.99
CA TYR A 224 22.75 -10.07 5.00
C TYR A 224 22.41 -11.50 4.52
N VAL A 225 21.90 -11.63 3.30
CA VAL A 225 21.66 -12.93 2.65
C VAL A 225 22.95 -13.74 2.62
N MET A 226 24.08 -13.10 2.30
CA MET A 226 25.37 -13.76 2.27
C MET A 226 25.87 -14.19 3.64
N GLU A 227 25.60 -13.44 4.70
CA GLU A 227 25.90 -13.85 6.08
C GLU A 227 25.08 -15.08 6.50
N LYS A 228 23.79 -15.14 6.15
CA LYS A 228 22.96 -16.34 6.37
C LYS A 228 23.48 -17.55 5.62
N VAL A 229 23.85 -17.38 4.35
CA VAL A 229 24.46 -18.44 3.54
C VAL A 229 25.78 -18.89 4.16
N ARG A 230 26.64 -17.97 4.57
CA ARG A 230 27.91 -18.28 5.27
C ARG A 230 27.64 -19.16 6.48
N SER A 231 26.76 -18.74 7.39
CA SER A 231 26.43 -19.50 8.60
C SER A 231 25.93 -20.92 8.29
N ARG A 232 25.07 -21.07 7.28
CA ARG A 232 24.57 -22.38 6.85
C ARG A 232 25.65 -23.27 6.23
N VAL A 233 26.49 -22.71 5.36
CA VAL A 233 27.58 -23.43 4.69
C VAL A 233 28.64 -23.85 5.70
N GLU A 234 29.04 -22.96 6.62
CA GLU A 234 30.00 -23.26 7.68
C GLU A 234 29.49 -24.36 8.62
N SER A 235 28.23 -24.29 9.05
CA SER A 235 27.63 -25.33 9.88
C SER A 235 27.64 -26.71 9.20
N MET A 236 27.35 -26.77 7.89
CA MET A 236 27.41 -28.02 7.13
C MET A 236 28.86 -28.46 6.85
N PHE A 237 29.77 -27.51 6.65
CA PHE A 237 31.18 -27.79 6.42
C PHE A 237 31.85 -28.41 7.64
N ASP A 238 31.52 -27.96 8.86
CA ASP A 238 32.04 -28.58 10.09
C ASP A 238 31.63 -30.06 10.19
N PHE A 239 30.38 -30.37 9.86
CA PHE A 239 29.90 -31.74 9.81
C PHE A 239 30.61 -32.56 8.73
N PHE A 240 30.74 -32.01 7.52
CA PHE A 240 31.49 -32.61 6.43
C PHE A 240 32.94 -32.90 6.82
N LYS A 241 33.66 -31.91 7.38
CA LYS A 241 35.05 -32.01 7.81
C LYS A 241 35.26 -33.12 8.86
N GLN A 242 34.38 -33.20 9.86
CA GLN A 242 34.42 -34.26 10.89
C GLN A 242 34.19 -35.67 10.31
N GLN A 243 33.34 -35.79 9.28
CA GLN A 243 32.97 -37.08 8.72
C GLN A 243 33.86 -37.55 7.57
N VAL A 244 34.53 -36.63 6.86
CA VAL A 244 35.34 -36.93 5.68
C VAL A 244 36.85 -36.87 5.98
N GLY A 245 37.27 -36.00 6.91
CA GLY A 245 38.68 -35.73 7.20
C GLY A 245 39.52 -36.98 7.43
N GLY A 246 40.50 -37.22 6.55
CA GLY A 246 41.46 -38.32 6.65
C GLY A 246 40.93 -39.71 6.28
N ARG A 247 39.64 -39.86 5.93
CA ARG A 247 39.03 -41.17 5.61
C ARG A 247 39.20 -41.60 4.14
N LEU A 248 39.35 -40.65 3.23
CA LEU A 248 39.54 -40.88 1.78
C LEU A 248 40.89 -40.36 1.25
N GLY A 249 41.88 -40.17 2.13
CA GLY A 249 43.22 -39.71 1.74
C GLY A 249 43.32 -38.20 1.41
N PHE A 250 42.26 -37.44 1.64
CA PHE A 250 42.26 -35.97 1.56
C PHE A 250 41.65 -35.35 2.83
N GLN A 251 42.00 -34.09 3.08
CA GLN A 251 41.57 -33.36 4.25
C GLN A 251 41.32 -31.89 3.89
N TYR A 252 40.14 -31.39 4.26
CA TYR A 252 39.82 -29.97 4.18
C TYR A 252 40.10 -29.29 5.51
N SER A 253 40.82 -28.17 5.46
CA SER A 253 41.18 -27.39 6.65
C SER A 253 40.18 -26.29 6.93
N ASP A 254 39.78 -25.50 5.94
CA ASP A 254 38.95 -24.30 6.13
C ASP A 254 38.18 -23.84 4.89
N ILE A 255 37.17 -23.00 5.14
CA ILE A 255 36.51 -22.17 4.11
C ILE A 255 36.94 -20.71 4.30
N ILE A 256 37.53 -20.12 3.26
CA ILE A 256 37.98 -18.73 3.26
C ILE A 256 36.95 -17.87 2.54
N TRP A 257 36.39 -16.91 3.26
CA TRP A 257 35.40 -15.97 2.72
C TRP A 257 36.03 -14.60 2.44
N ASN A 258 35.96 -14.16 1.20
CA ASN A 258 36.36 -12.82 0.78
C ASN A 258 35.10 -12.07 0.34
N ILE A 259 34.38 -11.50 1.31
CA ILE A 259 33.19 -10.69 1.06
C ILE A 259 33.59 -9.21 1.07
N ARG A 260 33.29 -8.51 -0.02
CA ARG A 260 33.47 -7.06 -0.16
C ARG A 260 32.10 -6.39 -0.32
N SER A 261 32.03 -5.09 -0.12
CA SER A 261 30.86 -4.26 -0.41
C SER A 261 31.29 -3.13 -1.34
N ASP A 262 30.57 -2.94 -2.46
CA ASP A 262 30.83 -1.86 -3.43
C ASP A 262 29.74 -0.79 -3.46
N PHE A 263 28.74 -0.89 -2.59
CA PHE A 263 27.70 0.11 -2.44
C PHE A 263 28.17 1.31 -1.61
N CYS A 264 28.04 2.50 -2.20
CA CYS A 264 28.09 3.75 -1.45
C CYS A 264 26.68 4.16 -1.02
N TYR A 265 26.52 4.43 0.27
CA TYR A 265 25.36 5.14 0.77
C TYR A 265 25.50 6.62 0.37
N SER A 266 24.91 7.02 -0.76
CA SER A 266 24.47 8.40 -0.88
C SER A 266 23.26 8.55 0.06
N PRO A 267 23.28 9.48 1.03
CA PRO A 267 22.04 9.98 1.59
C PRO A 267 21.29 10.61 0.41
N ASP A 268 20.08 10.13 0.12
CA ASP A 268 19.22 10.83 -0.81
C ASP A 268 18.38 11.78 0.05
N PRO A 269 18.61 13.11 -0.02
CA PRO A 269 18.01 14.07 0.91
C PRO A 269 16.48 14.21 0.79
N GLY A 270 15.80 13.37 0.00
CA GLY A 270 14.43 13.57 -0.44
C GLY A 270 13.34 12.60 0.07
N ASP A 271 13.66 11.36 0.49
CA ASP A 271 12.61 10.30 0.48
C ASP A 271 12.29 9.59 1.81
N GLY A 272 12.95 9.93 2.92
CA GLY A 272 12.55 9.48 4.26
C GLY A 272 11.52 10.44 4.91
N PRO A 273 10.57 9.98 5.75
CA PRO A 273 9.83 10.91 6.59
C PRO A 273 10.82 11.64 7.51
N ARG A 274 10.88 12.98 7.43
CA ARG A 274 11.72 13.88 8.26
C ARG A 274 11.39 13.86 9.77
N PHE A 275 10.58 12.89 10.19
CA PHE A 275 10.16 12.58 11.56
C PHE A 275 10.35 11.09 11.78
N SER A 276 11.57 10.65 11.50
CA SER A 276 12.08 9.36 11.87
C SER A 276 12.89 9.59 13.13
N PRO A 277 12.75 8.80 14.21
CA PRO A 277 13.65 8.92 15.35
C PRO A 277 15.14 8.62 15.04
N TYR A 278 15.52 8.58 13.75
CA TYR A 278 16.72 7.93 13.23
C TYR A 278 17.20 8.69 12.00
N ASN A 279 18.37 9.31 12.15
CA ASN A 279 19.07 10.04 11.11
C ASN A 279 19.88 9.06 10.24
N GLU A 280 19.91 9.27 8.92
CA GLU A 280 20.54 8.35 7.95
C GLU A 280 22.08 8.42 7.93
N THR A 281 22.67 9.34 8.71
CA THR A 281 24.11 9.64 8.68
C THR A 281 24.91 9.10 9.87
N GLU A 282 24.29 8.45 10.85
CA GLU A 282 24.94 7.99 12.09
C GLU A 282 24.68 6.50 12.29
N THR A 283 25.71 5.69 12.49
CA THR A 283 25.59 4.22 12.44
C THR A 283 26.42 3.55 13.54
N PRO A 284 26.04 2.33 13.99
CA PRO A 284 26.06 1.19 13.09
C PRO A 284 24.70 0.81 12.51
N LEU A 285 24.71 0.68 11.18
CA LEU A 285 23.68 0.31 10.20
C LEU A 285 22.94 -1.00 10.52
N PHE A 286 23.37 -1.75 11.54
CA PHE A 286 23.01 -3.15 11.75
C PHE A 286 21.61 -3.34 12.34
N ASN A 287 21.17 -2.54 13.32
CA ASN A 287 19.93 -2.83 14.06
C ASN A 287 18.62 -2.65 13.26
N ARG A 288 18.63 -1.97 12.10
CA ARG A 288 17.44 -1.71 11.26
C ARG A 288 17.37 -2.57 10.02
N TRP A 289 18.52 -2.93 9.44
CA TRP A 289 18.58 -4.02 8.48
C TRP A 289 18.22 -5.35 9.15
N ASP A 290 18.42 -5.49 10.47
CA ASP A 290 17.88 -6.62 11.24
C ASP A 290 16.34 -6.68 11.24
N GLU A 291 15.64 -5.55 11.02
CA GLU A 291 14.17 -5.53 10.87
C GLU A 291 13.74 -5.60 9.40
N ALA A 292 14.42 -4.88 8.50
CA ALA A 292 14.09 -4.84 7.08
C ALA A 292 14.42 -6.15 6.35
N SER A 293 15.50 -6.83 6.72
CA SER A 293 15.95 -8.03 6.02
C SER A 293 15.04 -9.25 6.24
N PRO A 294 14.57 -9.57 7.46
CA PRO A 294 13.55 -10.62 7.65
C PRO A 294 12.23 -10.32 6.94
N LEU A 295 11.88 -9.04 6.82
CA LEU A 295 10.70 -8.61 6.09
C LEU A 295 10.87 -8.85 4.59
N LEU A 296 12.03 -8.51 4.01
CA LEU A 296 12.37 -8.84 2.63
C LEU A 296 12.42 -10.36 2.39
N ASP A 297 13.01 -11.14 3.29
CA ASP A 297 12.99 -12.62 3.23
C ASP A 297 11.55 -13.15 3.13
N THR A 298 10.65 -12.56 3.92
CA THR A 298 9.23 -12.93 3.96
C THR A 298 8.52 -12.53 2.66
N LEU A 299 8.77 -11.31 2.17
CA LEU A 299 8.22 -10.81 0.92
C LEU A 299 8.60 -11.72 -0.25
N PHE A 300 9.88 -12.09 -0.38
CA PHE A 300 10.34 -12.93 -1.48
C PHE A 300 9.92 -14.40 -1.33
N SER A 301 9.71 -14.89 -0.10
CA SER A 301 9.28 -16.28 0.12
C SER A 301 7.77 -16.49 -0.01
N LEU A 302 6.96 -15.48 0.32
CA LEU A 302 5.49 -15.59 0.34
C LEU A 302 4.81 -14.81 -0.79
N GLY A 303 5.50 -13.87 -1.44
CA GLY A 303 4.92 -12.90 -2.37
C GLY A 303 4.29 -11.69 -1.66
N HIS A 304 4.13 -11.73 -0.34
CA HIS A 304 3.57 -10.63 0.42
C HIS A 304 4.12 -10.54 1.84
N ALA A 305 4.15 -9.33 2.39
CA ALA A 305 4.57 -9.03 3.75
C ALA A 305 3.62 -8.01 4.40
N THR A 306 3.42 -8.11 5.70
CA THR A 306 2.61 -7.13 6.44
C THR A 306 3.35 -6.59 7.62
N VAL A 307 3.39 -5.26 7.71
CA VAL A 307 4.13 -4.53 8.72
C VAL A 307 3.14 -3.93 9.70
N VAL A 308 3.27 -4.29 10.97
CA VAL A 308 2.44 -3.78 12.05
C VAL A 308 3.30 -3.16 13.14
N GLY A 309 2.73 -2.25 13.90
CA GLY A 309 3.44 -1.61 15.01
C GLY A 309 2.65 -0.42 15.52
N ASP A 310 3.06 0.07 16.69
CA ASP A 310 2.39 1.18 17.36
C ASP A 310 2.64 2.54 16.66
N PRO A 311 1.90 3.60 17.05
CA PRO A 311 2.28 4.99 16.80
C PRO A 311 3.74 5.32 17.05
N GLY A 312 4.40 5.86 16.01
CA GLY A 312 5.76 6.38 16.12
C GLY A 312 6.87 5.31 16.11
N THR A 313 6.56 4.03 15.88
CA THR A 313 7.60 2.97 15.88
C THR A 313 8.55 3.01 14.69
N GLY A 314 8.32 3.88 13.69
CA GLY A 314 9.20 4.04 12.53
C GLY A 314 8.91 3.11 11.35
N LYS A 315 7.71 2.51 11.28
CA LYS A 315 7.29 1.62 10.17
C LYS A 315 7.52 2.24 8.80
N THR A 316 7.01 3.45 8.56
CA THR A 316 7.16 4.18 7.30
C THR A 316 8.63 4.43 6.96
N THR A 317 9.48 4.70 7.96
CA THR A 317 10.93 4.81 7.75
C THR A 317 11.52 3.48 7.27
N VAL A 318 11.20 2.35 7.93
CA VAL A 318 11.67 1.02 7.51
C VAL A 318 11.29 0.75 6.04
N LEU A 319 10.06 1.09 5.66
CA LEU A 319 9.60 0.92 4.28
C LEU A 319 10.32 1.84 3.29
N LYS A 320 10.32 3.16 3.54
CA LYS A 320 10.85 4.15 2.58
C LYS A 320 12.37 4.16 2.50
N ALA A 321 13.07 4.20 3.63
CA ALA A 321 14.52 4.38 3.66
C ALA A 321 15.28 3.08 3.35
N PHE A 322 14.73 1.92 3.74
CA PHE A 322 15.43 0.63 3.61
C PHE A 322 14.82 -0.25 2.53
N MET A 323 13.53 -0.60 2.64
CA MET A 323 12.93 -1.54 1.71
C MET A 323 12.80 -0.99 0.29
N MET A 324 12.25 0.22 0.12
CA MET A 324 12.03 0.81 -1.21
C MET A 324 13.33 0.89 -2.01
N ARG A 325 14.43 1.27 -1.35
CA ARG A 325 15.76 1.34 -1.98
C ARG A 325 16.23 -0.02 -2.48
N GLU A 326 16.07 -1.07 -1.67
CA GLU A 326 16.40 -2.43 -2.10
C GLU A 326 15.54 -2.87 -3.28
N LEU A 327 14.22 -2.68 -3.20
CA LEU A 327 13.29 -3.07 -4.25
C LEU A 327 13.57 -2.32 -5.56
N LEU A 328 13.89 -1.02 -5.48
CA LEU A 328 14.25 -0.19 -6.65
C LEU A 328 15.54 -0.65 -7.33
N SER A 329 16.46 -1.27 -6.58
CA SER A 329 17.67 -1.88 -7.16
C SER A 329 17.36 -3.16 -7.95
N LEU A 330 16.24 -3.83 -7.63
CA LEU A 330 15.83 -5.10 -8.23
C LEU A 330 14.87 -4.93 -9.42
N SER A 331 14.00 -3.93 -9.38
CA SER A 331 13.00 -3.69 -10.43
C SER A 331 12.69 -2.21 -10.60
N SER A 332 12.38 -1.81 -11.83
CA SER A 332 11.86 -0.48 -12.13
C SER A 332 10.39 -0.31 -11.68
N ASN A 333 9.64 -1.41 -11.60
CA ASN A 333 8.20 -1.44 -11.28
C ASN A 333 7.95 -1.51 -9.76
N VAL A 334 8.45 -0.53 -9.01
CA VAL A 334 8.28 -0.43 -7.55
C VAL A 334 7.45 0.80 -7.23
N PHE A 335 6.35 0.64 -6.48
CA PHE A 335 5.39 1.70 -6.22
C PHE A 335 5.13 1.83 -4.72
N TYR A 336 5.38 3.01 -4.17
CA TYR A 336 4.99 3.38 -2.81
C TYR A 336 3.69 4.16 -2.85
N CYS A 337 2.71 3.77 -2.03
CA CYS A 337 1.41 4.42 -1.95
C CYS A 337 0.99 4.55 -0.48
N GLU A 338 0.72 5.77 -0.03
CA GLU A 338 0.06 6.00 1.26
C GLU A 338 -1.46 6.06 1.05
N ILE A 339 -2.22 5.30 1.82
CA ILE A 339 -3.68 5.27 1.71
C ILE A 339 -4.29 6.54 2.31
N TRP A 340 -5.18 7.16 1.55
CA TRP A 340 -6.09 8.21 2.01
C TRP A 340 -7.54 7.86 1.65
N LYS A 341 -8.30 8.81 1.10
CA LYS A 341 -9.75 8.65 0.85
C LYS A 341 -10.05 7.70 -0.31
N ASN A 342 -9.18 7.63 -1.33
CA ASN A 342 -9.44 6.90 -2.58
C ASN A 342 -8.28 5.93 -2.92
N PRO A 343 -8.09 4.84 -2.15
CA PRO A 343 -6.90 4.01 -2.20
C PRO A 343 -6.57 3.49 -3.61
N VAL A 344 -7.56 3.00 -4.35
CA VAL A 344 -7.32 2.43 -5.69
C VAL A 344 -6.94 3.49 -6.72
N ASN A 345 -7.59 4.66 -6.67
CA ASN A 345 -7.27 5.76 -7.56
C ASN A 345 -5.90 6.38 -7.22
N GLU A 346 -5.52 6.41 -5.95
CA GLU A 346 -4.21 6.87 -5.47
C GLU A 346 -3.09 5.94 -5.93
N ILE A 347 -3.28 4.62 -5.83
CA ILE A 347 -2.34 3.63 -6.37
C ILE A 347 -2.20 3.79 -7.89
N ARG A 348 -3.34 3.92 -8.59
CA ARG A 348 -3.32 4.17 -10.04
C ARG A 348 -2.57 5.46 -10.37
N TYR A 349 -2.79 6.53 -9.63
CA TYR A 349 -2.09 7.80 -9.83
C TYR A 349 -0.58 7.65 -9.62
N ALA A 350 -0.15 7.00 -8.53
CA ALA A 350 1.27 6.75 -8.26
C ALA A 350 1.95 5.93 -9.37
N VAL A 351 1.27 4.89 -9.86
CA VAL A 351 1.73 4.07 -10.98
C VAL A 351 1.82 4.88 -12.27
N CYS A 352 0.77 5.66 -12.61
CA CYS A 352 0.75 6.47 -13.81
C CYS A 352 1.83 7.56 -13.80
N LYS A 353 2.02 8.25 -12.66
CA LYS A 353 3.04 9.29 -12.48
C LYS A 353 4.45 8.74 -12.69
N LYS A 354 4.74 7.55 -12.16
CA LYS A 354 6.06 6.91 -12.32
C LYS A 354 6.29 6.34 -13.73
N CYS A 355 5.28 5.71 -14.33
CA CYS A 355 5.45 5.05 -15.63
C CYS A 355 5.24 5.98 -16.84
N GLY A 356 4.53 7.10 -16.70
CA GLY A 356 4.18 8.07 -17.74
C GLY A 356 3.21 7.57 -18.83
N ARG A 357 3.27 6.29 -19.21
CA ARG A 357 2.54 5.71 -20.36
C ARG A 357 1.04 5.45 -20.14
N PHE A 358 0.53 5.63 -18.92
CA PHE A 358 -0.85 5.28 -18.55
C PHE A 358 -1.69 6.49 -18.12
N GLU A 359 -1.12 7.70 -18.12
CA GLU A 359 -1.73 8.91 -17.57
C GLU A 359 -3.12 9.22 -18.17
N TYR A 360 -3.27 9.00 -19.49
CA TYR A 360 -4.51 9.22 -20.23
C TYR A 360 -5.30 7.93 -20.53
N SER A 361 -5.00 6.82 -19.84
CA SER A 361 -5.66 5.53 -20.11
C SER A 361 -6.86 5.30 -19.20
N ASP A 362 -7.98 4.84 -19.77
CA ASP A 362 -9.18 4.40 -19.02
C ASP A 362 -9.02 3.02 -18.36
N LEU A 363 -7.78 2.52 -18.29
CA LEU A 363 -7.48 1.22 -17.73
C LEU A 363 -7.60 1.25 -16.20
N ASP A 364 -8.22 0.21 -15.66
CA ASP A 364 -8.23 -0.04 -14.21
C ASP A 364 -6.85 -0.50 -13.73
N ILE A 365 -6.61 -0.39 -12.41
CA ILE A 365 -5.29 -0.71 -11.83
C ILE A 365 -4.88 -2.16 -12.13
N ILE A 366 -5.83 -3.09 -12.14
CA ILE A 366 -5.56 -4.51 -12.41
C ILE A 366 -5.08 -4.69 -13.86
N SER A 367 -5.72 -4.05 -14.84
CA SER A 367 -5.28 -4.10 -16.24
C SER A 367 -3.92 -3.43 -16.45
N ILE A 368 -3.65 -2.34 -15.73
CA ILE A 368 -2.31 -1.70 -15.73
C ILE A 368 -1.26 -2.67 -15.19
N CYS A 369 -1.52 -3.33 -14.07
CA CYS A 369 -0.61 -4.31 -13.47
C CYS A 369 -0.34 -5.49 -14.40
N ARG A 370 -1.36 -6.01 -15.09
CA ARG A 370 -1.18 -7.09 -16.09
C ARG A 370 -0.22 -6.69 -17.20
N LYS A 371 -0.17 -5.41 -17.59
CA LYS A 371 0.79 -4.91 -18.57
C LYS A 371 2.18 -4.72 -17.97
N LEU A 372 2.27 -4.21 -16.74
CA LEU A 372 3.56 -4.00 -16.05
C LEU A 372 4.29 -5.32 -15.78
N VAL A 373 3.58 -6.38 -15.42
CA VAL A 373 4.16 -7.71 -15.19
C VAL A 373 4.90 -8.25 -16.43
N ASN A 374 4.47 -7.86 -17.64
CA ASN A 374 5.18 -8.26 -18.87
C ASN A 374 6.57 -7.60 -18.98
N ASP A 375 6.79 -6.47 -18.32
CA ASP A 375 8.06 -5.75 -18.32
C ASP A 375 8.99 -6.18 -17.16
N GLY A 376 8.45 -6.88 -16.16
CA GLY A 376 9.19 -7.34 -14.98
C GLY A 376 8.34 -7.41 -13.70
N PRO A 377 8.90 -7.95 -12.60
CA PRO A 377 8.18 -8.11 -11.34
C PRO A 377 7.74 -6.76 -10.77
N CYS A 378 6.52 -6.71 -10.26
CA CYS A 378 5.90 -5.50 -9.72
C CYS A 378 5.87 -5.54 -8.19
N PHE A 379 6.28 -4.45 -7.55
CA PHE A 379 6.28 -4.31 -6.09
C PHE A 379 5.36 -3.17 -5.67
N PHE A 380 4.39 -3.46 -4.81
CA PHE A 380 3.49 -2.48 -4.22
C PHE A 380 3.74 -2.38 -2.72
N VAL A 381 4.16 -1.21 -2.26
CA VAL A 381 4.31 -0.88 -0.85
C VAL A 381 3.18 0.06 -0.46
N ILE A 382 2.22 -0.45 0.30
CA ILE A 382 1.00 0.25 0.68
C ILE A 382 1.06 0.58 2.18
N ASP A 383 1.12 1.87 2.50
CA ASP A 383 1.22 2.38 3.87
C ASP A 383 -0.10 2.99 4.37
N SER A 384 -0.23 3.11 5.70
CA SER A 384 -1.41 3.64 6.40
C SER A 384 -2.71 2.88 6.16
N CYS A 385 -2.65 1.54 6.12
CA CYS A 385 -3.82 0.68 5.87
C CYS A 385 -4.93 0.83 6.94
N GLU A 386 -4.62 1.31 8.14
CA GLU A 386 -5.63 1.59 9.17
C GLU A 386 -6.67 2.65 8.75
N ARG A 387 -6.37 3.48 7.74
CA ARG A 387 -7.27 4.50 7.19
C ARG A 387 -8.34 3.92 6.25
N LEU A 388 -8.26 2.63 5.90
CA LEU A 388 -9.28 1.96 5.07
C LEU A 388 -10.68 1.99 5.69
N LYS A 389 -10.78 2.14 7.01
CA LYS A 389 -12.06 2.33 7.71
C LYS A 389 -12.82 3.60 7.26
N ASP A 390 -12.07 4.59 6.77
CA ASP A 390 -12.59 5.91 6.39
C ASP A 390 -12.83 6.03 4.87
N ALA A 391 -12.44 5.01 4.09
CA ALA A 391 -12.68 4.95 2.66
C ALA A 391 -14.15 4.59 2.36
N GLU A 392 -14.69 5.12 1.26
CA GLU A 392 -16.02 4.75 0.79
C GLU A 392 -16.12 3.24 0.53
N GLU A 393 -17.26 2.64 0.83
CA GLU A 393 -17.48 1.19 0.70
C GLU A 393 -17.14 0.67 -0.70
N ARG A 394 -17.51 1.42 -1.75
CA ARG A 394 -17.19 1.08 -3.14
C ARG A 394 -15.68 1.09 -3.42
N GLU A 395 -14.93 2.02 -2.84
CA GLU A 395 -13.46 2.08 -3.00
C GLU A 395 -12.78 0.95 -2.20
N ARG A 396 -13.30 0.63 -1.02
CA ARG A 396 -12.84 -0.50 -0.21
C ARG A 396 -13.00 -1.83 -0.97
N GLU A 397 -14.16 -2.07 -1.58
CA GLU A 397 -14.37 -3.27 -2.41
C GLU A 397 -13.39 -3.36 -3.59
N LYS A 398 -13.10 -2.22 -4.25
CA LYS A 398 -12.11 -2.20 -5.34
C LYS A 398 -10.71 -2.52 -4.80
N PHE A 399 -10.36 -2.00 -3.63
CA PHE A 399 -9.07 -2.24 -2.99
C PHE A 399 -8.91 -3.72 -2.61
N GLU A 400 -9.95 -4.33 -2.03
CA GLU A 400 -9.98 -5.78 -1.73
C GLU A 400 -9.76 -6.63 -2.99
N ARG A 401 -10.42 -6.29 -4.10
CA ARG A 401 -10.20 -6.98 -5.39
C ARG A 401 -8.77 -6.82 -5.90
N PHE A 402 -8.18 -5.64 -5.73
CA PHE A 402 -6.79 -5.38 -6.10
C PHE A 402 -5.82 -6.22 -5.26
N VAL A 403 -5.98 -6.24 -3.94
CA VAL A 403 -5.16 -7.05 -3.02
C VAL A 403 -5.29 -8.54 -3.35
N SER A 404 -6.51 -9.04 -3.55
CA SER A 404 -6.75 -10.43 -3.95
C SER A 404 -6.07 -10.78 -5.27
N PHE A 405 -6.07 -9.87 -6.25
CA PHE A 405 -5.34 -10.04 -7.50
C PHE A 405 -3.82 -10.11 -7.30
N CYS A 406 -3.24 -9.26 -6.44
CA CYS A 406 -1.82 -9.29 -6.10
C CYS A 406 -1.42 -10.62 -5.44
N LEU A 407 -2.20 -11.09 -4.44
CA LEU A 407 -1.92 -12.34 -3.72
C LEU A 407 -2.02 -13.60 -4.60
N GLY A 408 -2.69 -13.52 -5.75
CA GLY A 408 -2.88 -14.63 -6.69
C GLY A 408 -1.86 -14.73 -7.82
N ARG A 409 -0.81 -13.90 -7.86
CA ARG A 409 0.14 -13.79 -8.98
C ARG A 409 1.59 -13.90 -8.49
N GLU A 410 2.42 -14.72 -9.16
CA GLU A 410 3.80 -14.99 -8.75
C GLU A 410 4.78 -13.83 -9.00
N ASP A 411 4.44 -12.89 -9.91
CA ASP A 411 5.29 -11.74 -10.28
C ASP A 411 4.83 -10.41 -9.64
N ILE A 412 3.91 -10.46 -8.68
CA ILE A 412 3.42 -9.28 -7.98
C ILE A 412 3.68 -9.45 -6.49
N TYR A 413 4.46 -8.53 -5.94
CA TYR A 413 4.86 -8.52 -4.54
C TYR A 413 4.12 -7.40 -3.81
N LEU A 414 3.53 -7.72 -2.66
CA LEU A 414 2.69 -6.79 -1.90
C LEU A 414 3.19 -6.61 -0.46
N VAL A 415 3.51 -5.39 -0.08
CA VAL A 415 3.82 -5.00 1.30
C VAL A 415 2.68 -4.13 1.80
N MET A 416 2.03 -4.53 2.89
CA MET A 416 0.97 -3.74 3.53
C MET A 416 1.41 -3.29 4.90
N CYS A 417 1.25 -2.02 5.23
CA CYS A 417 1.64 -1.46 6.51
C CYS A 417 0.50 -0.72 7.17
N GLY A 418 0.36 -0.92 8.48
CA GLY A 418 -0.61 -0.19 9.27
C GLY A 418 -0.46 -0.42 10.77
N ASP A 419 -1.47 0.02 11.51
CA ASP A 419 -1.44 -0.04 12.96
C ASP A 419 -1.73 -1.41 13.53
N LYS A 420 -0.98 -1.73 14.60
CA LYS A 420 -1.20 -2.94 15.40
C LYS A 420 -2.57 -2.95 16.08
N GLY A 421 -3.00 -1.81 16.62
CA GLY A 421 -4.24 -1.69 17.39
C GLY A 421 -5.51 -1.99 16.58
N THR A 422 -5.51 -1.68 15.28
CA THR A 422 -6.64 -1.92 14.36
C THR A 422 -6.32 -2.98 13.32
N PHE A 423 -5.26 -3.78 13.52
CA PHE A 423 -4.76 -4.76 12.56
C PHE A 423 -5.84 -5.68 11.99
N LEU A 424 -6.69 -6.23 12.87
CA LEU A 424 -7.75 -7.14 12.47
C LEU A 424 -8.83 -6.43 11.64
N ASP A 425 -9.06 -5.14 11.87
CA ASP A 425 -10.10 -4.37 11.18
C ASP A 425 -9.70 -4.11 9.72
N TRP A 426 -8.45 -3.68 9.49
CA TRP A 426 -7.99 -3.36 8.14
C TRP A 426 -7.45 -4.56 7.37
N CYS A 427 -6.93 -5.60 8.04
CA CYS A 427 -6.43 -6.80 7.36
C CYS A 427 -7.49 -7.90 7.18
N GLY A 428 -8.51 -7.92 8.04
CA GLY A 428 -9.59 -8.93 8.05
C GLY A 428 -10.27 -9.18 6.70
N PRO A 429 -10.51 -8.17 5.84
CA PRO A 429 -11.15 -8.36 4.54
C PRO A 429 -10.34 -9.16 3.50
N PHE A 430 -9.03 -9.36 3.69
CA PHE A 430 -8.17 -9.94 2.66
C PHE A 430 -8.02 -11.47 2.79
N HIS A 431 -8.77 -12.21 1.99
CA HIS A 431 -8.64 -13.66 1.88
C HIS A 431 -7.34 -14.08 1.17
N GLY A 432 -6.65 -15.10 1.68
CA GLY A 432 -5.36 -15.59 1.15
C GLY A 432 -4.13 -15.11 1.94
N PHE A 433 -4.35 -14.22 2.90
CA PHE A 433 -3.32 -13.73 3.80
C PHE A 433 -2.77 -14.84 4.72
N ARG A 434 -1.46 -14.83 4.99
CA ARG A 434 -0.78 -15.84 5.83
C ARG A 434 -0.27 -15.16 7.10
N MET A 435 -0.58 -15.69 8.28
CA MET A 435 -0.06 -15.11 9.54
C MET A 435 1.47 -15.07 9.60
N ALA A 436 2.16 -15.98 8.90
CA ALA A 436 3.61 -15.98 8.77
C ALA A 436 4.17 -14.74 8.04
N SER A 437 3.35 -13.96 7.32
CA SER A 437 3.81 -12.73 6.64
C SER A 437 3.81 -11.49 7.54
N VAL A 438 3.30 -11.57 8.78
CA VAL A 438 3.18 -10.43 9.70
C VAL A 438 4.49 -10.17 10.44
N HIS A 439 4.97 -8.93 10.36
CA HIS A 439 6.19 -8.42 10.99
C HIS A 439 5.83 -7.26 11.90
N GLU A 440 6.10 -7.41 13.20
CA GLU A 440 5.91 -6.33 14.17
C GLU A 440 7.20 -5.51 14.31
N VAL A 441 7.15 -4.24 13.88
CA VAL A 441 8.20 -3.26 14.10
C VAL A 441 8.09 -2.74 15.53
N LYS A 442 9.14 -2.96 16.32
CA LYS A 442 9.16 -2.59 17.74
C LYS A 442 9.70 -1.17 17.92
N PRO A 443 9.21 -0.41 18.91
CA PRO A 443 9.84 0.84 19.29
C PRO A 443 11.26 0.58 19.81
N ILE A 444 12.21 1.48 19.51
CA ILE A 444 13.55 1.38 20.09
C ILE A 444 13.48 1.62 21.58
N ARG A 445 14.12 0.72 22.34
CA ARG A 445 14.19 0.79 23.80
C ARG A 445 15.04 2.00 24.20
N GLY A 446 14.47 2.92 24.97
CA GLY A 446 15.07 4.21 25.34
C GLY A 446 16.45 4.15 26.02
N ALA A 447 16.85 3.04 26.65
CA ALA A 447 18.21 2.89 27.20
C ALA A 447 19.29 2.78 26.11
N TRP A 448 19.00 2.09 25.01
CA TRP A 448 19.92 1.93 23.87
C TRP A 448 19.97 3.18 22.99
N ALA A 449 18.92 3.99 23.01
CA ALA A 449 18.89 5.32 22.39
C ALA A 449 19.63 6.41 23.22
N ILE A 450 20.09 6.11 24.44
CA ILE A 450 20.95 7.02 25.21
C ILE A 450 22.41 6.60 25.09
N GLU A 451 22.70 5.29 25.09
CA GLU A 451 24.06 4.77 24.85
C GLU A 451 24.54 5.02 23.41
N ALA A 452 23.70 4.81 22.39
CA ALA A 452 24.07 5.07 20.99
C ALA A 452 24.32 6.56 20.69
N TYR A 453 23.71 7.46 21.47
CA TYR A 453 23.77 8.92 21.26
C TYR A 453 24.63 9.64 22.33
N GLY A 454 25.15 8.90 23.31
CA GLY A 454 25.91 9.44 24.45
C GLY A 454 27.38 9.68 24.14
N GLU A 455 27.97 8.89 23.25
CA GLU A 455 29.40 8.96 22.88
C GLU A 455 29.72 10.08 21.88
N GLU A 456 28.75 10.55 21.09
CA GLU A 456 28.96 11.57 20.04
C GLU A 456 28.73 13.02 20.48
N LYS A 457 28.94 13.33 21.76
CA LYS A 457 28.96 14.73 22.25
C LYS A 457 30.09 15.59 21.66
N ALA A 458 31.03 15.01 20.90
CA ALA A 458 32.30 15.67 20.55
C ALA A 458 32.51 15.99 19.05
N GLY A 459 31.64 15.53 18.12
CA GLY A 459 31.96 15.53 16.68
C GLY A 459 31.31 16.60 15.79
N LEU A 460 30.19 17.20 16.18
CA LEU A 460 29.41 18.08 15.28
C LEU A 460 29.87 19.54 15.38
N GLY A 461 30.81 19.90 14.51
CA GLY A 461 31.26 21.27 14.28
C GLY A 461 30.11 22.17 13.79
N ALA A 462 29.99 23.32 14.44
CA ALA A 462 29.07 24.38 14.06
C ALA A 462 29.59 25.13 12.83
N ASP A 463 29.21 24.71 11.62
CA ASP A 463 29.19 25.61 10.47
C ASP A 463 28.33 25.07 9.31
N GLY A 464 27.28 25.83 8.96
CA GLY A 464 26.56 25.71 7.67
C GLY A 464 25.14 25.11 7.72
N TYR A 465 24.15 26.00 7.80
CA TYR A 465 22.73 25.87 7.38
C TYR A 465 21.88 24.67 7.87
N TYR A 466 20.91 25.01 8.74
CA TYR A 466 19.66 24.30 9.04
C TYR A 466 19.78 22.94 9.76
N MET A 467 19.26 22.89 10.99
CA MET A 467 19.13 21.66 11.78
C MET A 467 17.66 21.20 11.75
N PRO A 468 17.35 19.98 11.26
CA PRO A 468 16.03 19.39 11.40
C PRO A 468 15.61 19.33 12.88
N ILE A 469 14.31 19.39 13.15
CA ILE A 469 13.75 19.33 14.52
C ILE A 469 14.22 18.10 15.31
N GLU A 470 14.57 17.02 14.60
CA GLU A 470 15.14 15.79 15.13
C GLU A 470 16.46 16.04 15.90
N CYS A 471 17.33 16.89 15.35
CA CYS A 471 18.58 17.29 16.00
C CYS A 471 18.32 18.07 17.29
N GLU A 472 17.24 18.84 17.36
CA GLU A 472 16.83 19.55 18.58
C GLU A 472 16.17 18.64 19.61
N ILE A 473 15.38 17.64 19.20
CA ILE A 473 14.80 16.62 20.09
C ILE A 473 15.89 15.79 20.77
N VAL A 474 16.95 15.45 20.03
CA VAL A 474 18.13 14.74 20.57
C VAL A 474 18.93 15.65 21.50
N ARG A 475 19.15 16.92 21.15
CA ARG A 475 19.86 17.90 22.01
C ARG A 475 19.14 18.21 23.32
N THR A 476 17.81 18.15 23.33
CA THR A 476 16.97 18.48 24.49
C THR A 476 16.63 17.28 25.37
N GLY A 477 17.03 16.06 24.99
CA GLY A 477 16.78 14.86 25.79
C GLY A 477 15.32 14.36 25.71
N LEU A 478 14.74 14.30 24.51
CA LEU A 478 13.39 13.77 24.18
C LEU A 478 12.20 14.64 24.63
N ASP A 479 12.39 15.89 25.02
CA ASP A 479 11.28 16.81 25.31
C ASP A 479 10.75 17.47 24.02
N VAL A 480 9.82 16.76 23.36
CA VAL A 480 9.19 17.19 22.10
C VAL A 480 8.44 18.52 22.25
N GLU A 481 7.83 18.79 23.41
CA GLU A 481 7.11 20.05 23.63
C GLU A 481 8.07 21.23 23.68
N LYS A 482 9.20 21.09 24.38
CA LYS A 482 10.22 22.14 24.45
C LYS A 482 10.80 22.46 23.06
N VAL A 483 11.05 21.44 22.25
CA VAL A 483 11.57 21.66 20.90
C VAL A 483 10.54 22.34 20.00
N LEU A 484 9.29 21.86 20.01
CA LEU A 484 8.22 22.52 19.25
C LEU A 484 8.03 23.97 19.71
N PHE A 485 8.19 24.25 21.01
CA PHE A 485 8.10 25.59 21.56
C PHE A 485 9.16 26.53 20.97
N ASP A 486 10.40 26.06 20.81
CA ASP A 486 11.51 26.82 20.24
C ASP A 486 11.36 26.94 18.71
N VAL A 487 11.06 25.85 18.01
CA VAL A 487 10.89 25.83 16.54
C VAL A 487 9.76 26.73 16.06
N LEU A 488 8.68 26.81 16.84
CA LEU A 488 7.48 27.59 16.51
C LEU A 488 7.48 28.98 17.11
N GLU A 489 8.57 29.46 17.74
CA GLU A 489 8.62 30.75 18.44
C GLU A 489 8.02 31.91 17.62
N LYS A 490 8.31 31.95 16.31
CA LYS A 490 7.85 33.01 15.40
C LYS A 490 6.35 32.99 15.08
N VAL A 491 5.72 31.83 15.13
CA VAL A 491 4.31 31.62 14.72
C VAL A 491 3.42 31.16 15.87
N ARG A 492 3.99 30.96 17.07
CA ARG A 492 3.30 30.43 18.24
C ARG A 492 2.08 31.26 18.63
N ASP A 493 2.22 32.57 18.58
CA ASP A 493 1.17 33.52 18.97
C ASP A 493 0.31 33.98 17.78
N ASP A 494 0.65 33.56 16.56
CA ASP A 494 -0.08 33.89 15.33
C ASP A 494 -1.41 33.11 15.29
N SER A 495 -2.54 33.83 15.36
CA SER A 495 -3.87 33.23 15.36
C SER A 495 -4.24 32.54 14.05
N GLU A 496 -3.74 33.02 12.91
CA GLU A 496 -4.04 32.44 11.60
C GLU A 496 -3.26 31.13 11.40
N CYS A 497 -1.97 31.12 11.76
CA CYS A 497 -1.17 29.91 11.74
C CYS A 497 -1.74 28.82 12.66
N ARG A 498 -2.11 29.21 13.90
CA ARG A 498 -2.77 28.30 14.85
C ARG A 498 -4.10 27.76 14.33
N ALA A 499 -4.89 28.59 13.64
CA ALA A 499 -6.14 28.14 13.03
C ALA A 499 -5.90 27.10 11.92
N VAL A 500 -4.90 27.32 11.06
CA VAL A 500 -4.52 26.35 10.00
C VAL A 500 -4.04 25.04 10.61
N LEU A 501 -3.16 25.10 11.61
CA LEU A 501 -2.67 23.90 12.30
C LEU A 501 -3.77 23.17 13.08
N ALA A 502 -4.73 23.87 13.68
CA ALA A 502 -5.86 23.25 14.35
C ALA A 502 -6.67 22.35 13.40
N VAL A 503 -6.86 22.78 12.14
CA VAL A 503 -7.55 21.98 11.11
C VAL A 503 -6.72 20.75 10.71
N ILE A 504 -5.43 20.93 10.44
CA ILE A 504 -4.53 19.82 10.02
C ILE A 504 -4.37 18.78 11.12
N VAL A 505 -4.22 19.23 12.37
CA VAL A 505 -4.06 18.36 13.54
C VAL A 505 -5.35 17.58 13.82
N GLY A 506 -6.52 18.21 13.62
CA GLY A 506 -7.82 17.60 13.79
C GLY A 506 -8.18 17.32 15.25
N SER A 507 -9.34 16.69 15.48
CA SER A 507 -9.81 16.37 16.83
C SER A 507 -9.21 15.07 17.35
N LYS A 508 -9.20 14.91 18.68
CA LYS A 508 -8.69 13.70 19.32
C LYS A 508 -9.54 12.49 18.93
N GLY A 509 -8.90 11.47 18.35
CA GLY A 509 -9.55 10.23 17.89
C GLY A 509 -9.91 10.20 16.41
N GLU A 510 -9.83 11.34 15.71
CA GLU A 510 -10.02 11.37 14.25
C GLU A 510 -8.77 10.84 13.52
N PRO A 511 -8.95 10.08 12.43
CA PRO A 511 -7.84 9.70 11.56
C PRO A 511 -7.15 10.95 11.01
N LEU A 512 -5.87 10.83 10.66
CA LEU A 512 -5.19 11.90 9.94
C LEU A 512 -5.87 12.14 8.59
N GLN A 513 -6.12 13.40 8.28
CA GLN A 513 -6.64 13.83 6.99
C GLN A 513 -5.61 14.68 6.27
N ARG A 514 -5.73 14.71 4.95
CA ARG A 514 -4.96 15.62 4.09
C ARG A 514 -5.90 16.68 3.54
N TYR A 515 -5.38 17.90 3.39
CA TYR A 515 -6.15 19.08 3.01
C TYR A 515 -5.48 19.80 1.86
N ALA A 516 -6.27 20.20 0.86
CA ALA A 516 -5.83 21.17 -0.12
C ALA A 516 -5.86 22.58 0.48
N ILE A 517 -5.19 23.54 -0.17
CA ILE A 517 -5.23 24.96 0.24
C ILE A 517 -6.67 25.48 0.27
N ASP A 518 -7.51 25.02 -0.66
CA ASP A 518 -8.92 25.39 -0.74
C ASP A 518 -9.74 24.84 0.44
N ASP A 519 -9.42 23.64 0.92
CA ASP A 519 -10.04 23.07 2.11
C ASP A 519 -9.66 23.87 3.36
N LEU A 520 -8.37 24.22 3.50
CA LEU A 520 -7.89 25.03 4.63
C LEU A 520 -8.48 26.44 4.60
N PHE A 521 -8.61 27.04 3.42
CA PHE A 521 -9.30 28.32 3.25
C PHE A 521 -10.77 28.20 3.67
N PHE A 522 -11.45 27.13 3.26
CA PHE A 522 -12.84 26.90 3.62
C PHE A 522 -13.01 26.78 5.15
N GLU A 523 -12.09 26.10 5.82
CA GLU A 523 -12.14 25.88 7.27
C GLU A 523 -11.71 27.09 8.11
N THR A 524 -10.82 27.94 7.59
CA THR A 524 -10.18 29.00 8.40
C THR A 524 -10.45 30.42 7.93
N ARG A 525 -10.88 30.61 6.67
CA ARG A 525 -10.95 31.90 5.96
C ARG A 525 -9.60 32.65 5.83
N VAL A 526 -8.49 32.03 6.23
CA VAL A 526 -7.15 32.62 6.08
C VAL A 526 -6.82 32.70 4.59
N ALA A 527 -6.28 33.83 4.12
CA ALA A 527 -6.05 34.01 2.69
C ALA A 527 -5.08 32.94 2.15
N LYS A 528 -5.35 32.43 0.95
CA LYS A 528 -4.61 31.30 0.35
C LYS A 528 -3.08 31.52 0.31
N ASN A 529 -2.63 32.76 0.07
CA ASN A 529 -1.21 33.11 0.06
C ASN A 529 -0.55 32.96 1.45
N TRP A 530 -1.27 33.32 2.51
CA TRP A 530 -0.80 33.15 3.89
C TRP A 530 -0.81 31.68 4.29
N ILE A 531 -1.87 30.94 3.94
CA ILE A 531 -1.91 29.47 4.12
C ILE A 531 -0.68 28.82 3.49
N LEU A 532 -0.38 29.13 2.22
CA LEU A 532 0.79 28.59 1.54
C LEU A 532 2.09 28.96 2.29
N SER A 533 2.24 30.22 2.72
CA SER A 533 3.41 30.67 3.48
C SER A 533 3.60 29.90 4.79
N TYR A 534 2.51 29.66 5.53
CA TYR A 534 2.55 28.87 6.76
C TYR A 534 2.87 27.40 6.48
N LEU A 535 2.28 26.82 5.44
CA LEU A 535 2.54 25.43 5.06
C LEU A 535 4.00 25.22 4.66
N THR A 536 4.57 26.11 3.84
CA THR A 536 6.01 26.06 3.49
C THR A 536 6.88 26.17 4.75
N PHE A 537 6.58 27.12 5.66
CA PHE A 537 7.31 27.25 6.91
C PHE A 537 7.28 25.96 7.76
N LEU A 538 6.11 25.31 7.83
CA LEU A 538 5.89 24.09 8.60
C LEU A 538 6.51 22.86 7.93
N GLU A 539 6.50 22.80 6.61
CA GLU A 539 7.10 21.74 5.80
C GLU A 539 8.63 21.77 5.85
N GLU A 540 9.25 22.96 5.82
CA GLU A 540 10.70 23.09 6.02
C GLU A 540 11.15 22.54 7.38
N ARG A 541 10.31 22.72 8.42
CA ARG A 541 10.48 22.15 9.77
C ARG A 541 9.94 20.72 9.89
N GLY A 542 9.38 20.23 8.80
CA GLY A 542 8.74 18.95 8.56
C GLY A 542 7.51 18.63 9.42
N ILE A 543 6.93 19.58 10.14
CA ILE A 543 5.70 19.37 10.94
C ILE A 543 4.54 18.92 10.05
N VAL A 544 4.53 19.39 8.80
CA VAL A 544 3.56 19.06 7.76
C VAL A 544 4.30 18.42 6.59
N SER A 545 3.66 17.47 5.90
CA SER A 545 4.14 16.87 4.66
C SER A 545 3.23 17.23 3.49
N GLU A 546 3.83 17.62 2.36
CA GLU A 546 3.14 17.79 1.08
C GLU A 546 3.06 16.46 0.32
N SER A 547 1.93 16.21 -0.33
CA SER A 547 1.71 15.11 -1.25
C SER A 547 0.87 15.59 -2.44
N GLU A 548 1.22 15.17 -3.65
CA GLU A 548 0.47 15.54 -4.85
C GLU A 548 -0.47 14.41 -5.27
N TYR A 549 -1.75 14.74 -5.55
CA TYR A 549 -2.72 13.79 -6.09
C TYR A 549 -3.66 14.50 -7.08
N GLY A 550 -3.74 13.99 -8.31
CA GLY A 550 -4.61 14.56 -9.34
C GLY A 550 -4.22 15.99 -9.78
N GLY A 551 -2.94 16.36 -9.67
CA GLY A 551 -2.45 17.71 -9.98
C GLY A 551 -2.76 18.76 -8.90
N ILE A 552 -3.19 18.31 -7.71
CA ILE A 552 -3.47 19.16 -6.55
C ILE A 552 -2.50 18.76 -5.43
N SER A 553 -1.88 19.76 -4.79
CA SER A 553 -1.09 19.60 -3.58
C SER A 553 -2.00 19.47 -2.35
N TYR A 554 -1.76 18.42 -1.57
CA TYR A 554 -2.39 18.15 -0.30
C TYR A 554 -1.37 18.16 0.82
N TYR A 555 -1.78 18.70 1.97
CA TYR A 555 -0.95 18.84 3.15
C TYR A 555 -1.56 18.06 4.30
N ALA A 556 -0.73 17.32 5.02
CA ALA A 556 -1.13 16.56 6.21
C ALA A 556 -0.06 16.67 7.31
N LEU A 557 -0.46 16.38 8.55
CA LEU A 557 0.50 16.27 9.64
C LEU A 557 1.49 15.14 9.33
N SER A 558 2.79 15.43 9.37
CA SER A 558 3.83 14.48 8.99
C SER A 558 3.89 13.27 9.90
N ASN A 559 3.63 13.46 11.20
CA ASN A 559 3.61 12.40 12.18
C ASN A 559 2.54 12.65 13.24
N ARG A 560 1.67 11.66 13.44
CA ARG A 560 0.62 11.69 14.47
C ARG A 560 1.12 11.92 15.89
N CYS A 561 2.37 11.56 16.20
CA CYS A 561 2.97 11.78 17.51
C CYS A 561 3.07 13.27 17.85
N LEU A 562 3.10 14.15 16.85
CA LEU A 562 3.14 15.60 17.06
C LEU A 562 1.79 16.16 17.51
N ARG A 563 0.68 15.44 17.32
CA ARG A 563 -0.68 15.95 17.55
C ARG A 563 -0.86 16.49 18.96
N ASP A 564 -0.60 15.68 19.98
CA ASP A 564 -0.85 16.08 21.38
C ASP A 564 0.08 17.22 21.81
N SER A 565 1.37 17.16 21.42
CA SER A 565 2.34 18.21 21.73
C SER A 565 2.01 19.54 21.03
N LEU A 566 1.55 19.51 19.77
CA LEU A 566 1.11 20.71 19.05
C LEU A 566 -0.15 21.31 19.68
N VAL A 567 -1.11 20.48 20.12
CA VAL A 567 -2.31 20.96 20.82
C VAL A 567 -1.94 21.69 22.12
N SER A 568 -0.96 21.15 22.85
CA SER A 568 -0.41 21.73 24.08
C SER A 568 0.31 23.05 23.80
N VAL A 569 1.36 23.02 22.96
CA VAL A 569 2.26 24.16 22.69
C VAL A 569 1.53 25.35 22.06
N LEU A 570 0.62 25.10 21.12
CA LEU A 570 -0.10 26.14 20.39
C LEU A 570 -1.50 26.45 20.94
N LYS A 571 -1.89 25.81 22.04
CA LYS A 571 -3.24 25.97 22.63
C LYS A 571 -4.36 25.75 21.60
N LEU A 572 -4.22 24.73 20.74
CA LEU A 572 -5.18 24.48 19.65
C LEU A 572 -6.59 24.12 20.14
N HIS A 573 -6.74 23.80 21.43
CA HIS A 573 -8.05 23.60 22.07
C HIS A 573 -8.99 24.82 21.93
N GLU A 574 -8.44 26.03 21.78
CA GLU A 574 -9.20 27.26 21.52
C GLU A 574 -10.04 27.19 20.23
N PHE A 575 -9.66 26.32 19.28
CA PHE A 575 -10.31 26.18 17.97
C PHE A 575 -11.26 24.97 17.88
N GLN A 576 -11.38 24.14 18.93
CA GLN A 576 -12.23 22.95 18.92
C GLN A 576 -13.71 23.26 18.66
N GLU A 577 -14.18 24.45 19.04
CA GLU A 577 -15.54 24.90 18.73
C GLU A 577 -15.82 24.92 17.21
N LYS A 578 -14.83 25.23 16.36
CA LYS A 578 -15.00 25.20 14.90
C LYS A 578 -15.31 23.79 14.39
N GLY A 579 -14.62 22.77 14.92
CA GLY A 579 -14.89 21.37 14.60
C GLY A 579 -16.31 20.96 14.98
N LYS A 580 -16.76 21.34 16.18
CA LYS A 580 -18.14 21.11 16.64
C LYS A 580 -19.17 21.79 15.74
N ILE A 581 -18.90 23.03 15.30
CA ILE A 581 -19.78 23.74 14.35
C ILE A 581 -19.95 22.94 13.05
N ARG A 582 -18.85 22.40 12.50
CA ARG A 582 -18.92 21.57 11.27
C ARG A 582 -19.72 20.30 11.45
N GLU A 583 -19.55 19.62 12.58
CA GLU A 583 -20.30 18.41 12.89
C GLU A 583 -21.80 18.71 13.01
N VAL A 584 -22.16 19.78 13.73
CA VAL A 584 -23.55 20.21 13.90
C VAL A 584 -24.17 20.58 12.55
N LEU A 585 -23.49 21.37 11.72
CA LEU A 585 -23.98 21.75 10.40
C LEU A 585 -24.18 20.53 9.49
N ARG A 586 -23.23 19.59 9.47
CA ARG A 586 -23.35 18.34 8.71
C ARG A 586 -24.57 17.52 9.15
N ASN A 587 -24.80 17.41 10.46
CA ASN A 587 -25.96 16.71 11.02
C ASN A 587 -27.28 17.41 10.68
N VAL A 588 -27.31 18.75 10.73
CA VAL A 588 -28.48 19.55 10.35
C VAL A 588 -28.82 19.39 8.88
N VAL A 589 -27.83 19.42 7.99
CA VAL A 589 -28.04 19.21 6.55
C VAL A 589 -28.53 17.79 6.29
N ALA A 590 -27.90 16.77 6.90
CA ALA A 590 -28.26 15.37 6.68
C ALA A 590 -29.64 14.98 7.22
N ARG A 591 -30.03 15.54 8.38
CA ARG A 591 -31.33 15.25 9.02
C ARG A 591 -32.42 16.23 8.63
N GLU A 592 -32.05 17.31 7.95
CA GLU A 592 -32.91 18.44 7.61
C GLU A 592 -33.64 19.08 8.82
N VAL A 593 -32.91 19.34 9.91
CA VAL A 593 -33.45 19.89 11.18
C VAL A 593 -32.84 21.26 11.50
N PHE A 594 -33.64 22.22 11.97
CA PHE A 594 -33.16 23.55 12.35
C PHE A 594 -32.24 23.52 13.59
N LEU A 595 -31.29 24.46 13.63
CA LEU A 595 -30.27 24.59 14.67
C LEU A 595 -30.85 25.03 16.02
N GLU A 596 -30.23 24.56 17.09
CA GLU A 596 -30.48 24.99 18.47
C GLU A 596 -29.82 26.33 18.82
N GLU A 597 -30.20 26.95 19.95
CA GLU A 597 -29.66 28.26 20.34
C GLU A 597 -28.16 28.25 20.61
N GLU A 598 -27.68 27.22 21.30
CA GLU A 598 -26.27 27.07 21.65
C GLU A 598 -25.38 26.96 20.40
N PRO A 599 -25.66 26.06 19.42
CA PRO A 599 -24.94 26.05 18.15
C PRO A 599 -24.99 27.36 17.38
N LEU A 600 -26.13 28.06 17.37
CA LEU A 600 -26.24 29.35 16.69
C LEU A 600 -25.33 30.41 17.32
N GLY A 601 -25.22 30.45 18.66
CA GLY A 601 -24.31 31.35 19.35
C GLY A 601 -22.84 31.05 19.01
N MET A 602 -22.47 29.78 18.92
CA MET A 602 -21.13 29.37 18.46
C MET A 602 -20.86 29.78 17.00
N ILE A 603 -21.83 29.56 16.10
CA ILE A 603 -21.73 29.92 14.68
C ILE A 603 -21.59 31.44 14.50
N GLU A 604 -22.33 32.23 15.28
CA GLU A 604 -22.24 33.70 15.28
C GLU A 604 -20.85 34.18 15.72
N LYS A 605 -20.31 33.61 16.81
CA LYS A 605 -18.95 33.90 17.31
C LYS A 605 -17.87 33.62 16.26
N TRP A 606 -17.97 32.52 15.53
CA TRP A 606 -16.94 32.08 14.57
C TRP A 606 -17.21 32.50 13.13
N LYS A 607 -18.28 33.27 12.89
CA LYS A 607 -18.78 33.61 11.55
C LYS A 607 -17.69 34.11 10.61
N ASP A 608 -16.85 35.02 11.09
CA ASP A 608 -15.85 35.69 10.26
C ASP A 608 -14.53 34.90 10.12
N HIS A 609 -14.42 33.75 10.77
CA HIS A 609 -13.23 32.88 10.75
C HIS A 609 -13.50 31.51 10.11
N MET A 610 -14.64 31.36 9.43
CA MET A 610 -15.06 30.15 8.73
C MET A 610 -15.79 30.53 7.44
N VAL A 611 -15.72 29.66 6.43
CA VAL A 611 -16.56 29.74 5.23
C VAL A 611 -17.70 28.73 5.39
N PHE A 612 -18.92 29.12 5.04
CA PHE A 612 -20.11 28.27 5.13
C PHE A 612 -20.59 27.91 3.73
N SER A 613 -20.95 26.65 3.52
CA SER A 613 -21.52 26.20 2.25
C SER A 613 -22.87 26.88 1.99
N ARG A 614 -23.35 26.78 0.75
CA ARG A 614 -24.68 27.27 0.37
C ARG A 614 -25.79 26.66 1.24
N GLU A 615 -25.66 25.36 1.54
CA GLU A 615 -26.61 24.59 2.35
C GLU A 615 -26.51 25.02 3.81
N ASP A 616 -25.30 25.16 4.34
CA ASP A 616 -25.05 25.65 5.71
C ASP A 616 -25.74 27.00 5.93
N ILE A 617 -25.53 27.94 5.01
CA ILE A 617 -26.14 29.27 5.07
C ILE A 617 -27.68 29.18 5.05
N GLY A 618 -28.26 28.31 4.22
CA GLY A 618 -29.71 28.12 4.16
C GLY A 618 -30.27 27.67 5.52
N TRP A 619 -29.63 26.69 6.15
CA TRP A 619 -30.03 26.18 7.46
C TRP A 619 -29.79 27.16 8.59
N ILE A 620 -28.68 27.89 8.59
CA ILE A 620 -28.38 28.96 9.56
C ILE A 620 -29.46 30.04 9.48
N LEU A 621 -29.71 30.58 8.28
CA LEU A 621 -30.70 31.64 8.07
C LEU A 621 -32.12 31.18 8.45
N GLY A 622 -32.51 29.97 8.05
CA GLY A 622 -33.80 29.42 8.44
C GLY A 622 -33.95 29.26 9.96
N SER A 623 -32.88 28.83 10.63
CA SER A 623 -32.88 28.68 12.09
C SER A 623 -32.94 30.02 12.83
N LEU A 624 -32.31 31.07 12.30
CA LEU A 624 -32.38 32.43 12.84
C LEU A 624 -33.79 32.99 12.72
N VAL A 625 -34.44 32.83 11.56
CA VAL A 625 -35.84 33.26 11.35
C VAL A 625 -36.79 32.51 12.28
N LEU A 626 -36.64 31.19 12.39
CA LEU A 626 -37.47 30.36 13.28
C LEU A 626 -37.40 30.82 14.75
N ARG A 627 -36.24 31.35 15.16
CA ARG A 627 -35.98 31.84 16.53
C ARG A 627 -36.16 33.35 16.67
N SER A 628 -36.64 34.04 15.64
CA SER A 628 -36.84 35.50 15.63
C SER A 628 -35.56 36.29 15.94
N LYS A 629 -34.41 35.79 15.48
CA LYS A 629 -33.10 36.47 15.57
C LYS A 629 -32.78 37.20 14.27
N ASP A 630 -31.91 38.21 14.35
CA ASP A 630 -31.45 38.92 13.17
C ASP A 630 -30.62 38.01 12.26
N TYR A 631 -31.03 37.92 10.99
CA TYR A 631 -30.38 37.11 9.96
C TYR A 631 -29.53 37.94 8.99
N SER A 632 -29.56 39.28 9.11
CA SER A 632 -28.94 40.22 8.17
C SER A 632 -27.44 39.96 8.01
N CYS A 633 -26.75 39.68 9.11
CA CYS A 633 -25.31 39.49 9.13
C CYS A 633 -24.87 38.23 8.35
N PHE A 634 -25.67 37.16 8.37
CA PHE A 634 -25.39 35.94 7.60
C PHE A 634 -25.79 36.08 6.14
N LEU A 635 -26.83 36.87 5.86
CA LEU A 635 -27.22 37.17 4.48
C LEU A 635 -26.16 38.03 3.78
N GLU A 636 -25.60 39.03 4.48
CA GLU A 636 -24.46 39.79 3.97
C GLU A 636 -23.24 38.90 3.78
N LYS A 637 -22.93 38.02 4.73
CA LYS A 637 -21.84 37.05 4.59
C LYS A 637 -22.01 36.18 3.35
N ALA A 638 -23.21 35.65 3.10
CA ALA A 638 -23.50 34.86 1.92
C ALA A 638 -23.27 35.63 0.60
N ARG A 639 -23.51 36.95 0.62
CA ARG A 639 -23.23 37.85 -0.52
C ARG A 639 -21.74 38.11 -0.70
N VAL A 640 -21.01 38.37 0.39
CA VAL A 640 -19.56 38.62 0.37
C VAL A 640 -18.79 37.37 -0.06
N ASP A 641 -19.18 36.21 0.46
CA ASP A 641 -18.51 34.93 0.18
C ASP A 641 -18.88 34.39 -1.21
N GLY A 642 -19.96 34.90 -1.83
CA GLY A 642 -20.38 34.55 -3.20
C GLY A 642 -20.96 33.14 -3.36
N LEU A 643 -21.17 32.41 -2.27
CA LEU A 643 -21.64 31.01 -2.26
C LEU A 643 -23.17 30.89 -2.38
N GLY A 644 -23.89 31.99 -2.16
CA GLY A 644 -25.35 32.06 -2.24
C GLY A 644 -26.04 31.42 -1.04
N VAL A 645 -27.37 31.29 -1.16
CA VAL A 645 -28.24 30.75 -0.11
C VAL A 645 -29.00 29.56 -0.68
N ASP A 646 -29.06 28.45 0.05
CA ASP A 646 -30.06 27.42 -0.24
C ASP A 646 -31.40 27.83 0.35
N ILE A 647 -32.42 27.88 -0.50
CA ILE A 647 -33.74 28.37 -0.12
C ILE A 647 -34.62 27.28 0.49
N GLN A 648 -34.27 25.99 0.33
CA GLN A 648 -35.11 24.88 0.80
C GLN A 648 -35.43 24.93 2.30
N PRO A 649 -34.47 25.20 3.20
CA PRO A 649 -34.76 25.32 4.63
C PRO A 649 -35.72 26.47 4.94
N ILE A 650 -35.58 27.59 4.21
CA ILE A 650 -36.40 28.79 4.41
C ILE A 650 -37.83 28.57 3.90
N LEU A 651 -38.01 27.81 2.82
CA LEU A 651 -39.34 27.46 2.30
C LEU A 651 -40.18 26.66 3.32
N LYS A 652 -39.55 25.84 4.17
CA LYS A 652 -40.25 25.11 5.23
C LYS A 652 -40.93 26.05 6.24
N LEU A 653 -40.40 27.26 6.42
CA LEU A 653 -40.91 28.24 7.38
C LEU A 653 -42.19 28.95 6.90
N LEU A 654 -42.54 28.83 5.62
CA LEU A 654 -43.78 29.40 5.07
C LEU A 654 -45.04 28.73 5.65
N TYR A 655 -44.92 27.54 6.22
CA TYR A 655 -46.04 26.78 6.77
C TYR A 655 -46.14 26.87 8.29
N LEU A 656 -45.43 27.82 8.92
CA LEU A 656 -45.54 28.08 10.36
C LEU A 656 -46.84 28.80 10.70
N ASP A 657 -47.43 28.52 11.87
CA ASP A 657 -48.62 29.23 12.34
C ASP A 657 -48.32 30.70 12.70
N ASP A 658 -47.08 31.00 13.10
CA ASP A 658 -46.63 32.33 13.51
C ASP A 658 -46.48 33.28 12.31
N VAL A 659 -47.34 34.30 12.28
CA VAL A 659 -47.43 35.30 11.20
C VAL A 659 -46.13 36.09 11.01
N GLU A 660 -45.46 36.50 12.10
CA GLU A 660 -44.24 37.30 11.99
C GLU A 660 -43.08 36.46 11.46
N ARG A 661 -42.98 35.20 11.89
CA ARG A 661 -41.95 34.27 11.37
C ARG A 661 -42.18 33.94 9.90
N ARG A 662 -43.43 33.71 9.48
CA ARG A 662 -43.77 33.57 8.05
C ARG A 662 -43.38 34.81 7.25
N ARG A 663 -43.69 36.00 7.77
CA ARG A 663 -43.38 37.29 7.14
C ARG A 663 -41.88 37.47 6.91
N GLU A 664 -41.07 37.21 7.93
CA GLU A 664 -39.60 37.29 7.82
C GLU A 664 -39.03 36.21 6.89
N ALA A 665 -39.60 35.00 6.87
CA ALA A 665 -39.21 33.96 5.91
C ALA A 665 -39.46 34.40 4.45
N VAL A 666 -40.63 34.99 4.17
CA VAL A 666 -40.94 35.54 2.84
C VAL A 666 -39.96 36.66 2.48
N LYS A 667 -39.70 37.58 3.39
CA LYS A 667 -38.75 38.68 3.17
C LYS A 667 -37.35 38.17 2.86
N LEU A 668 -36.85 37.21 3.63
CA LEU A 668 -35.55 36.57 3.40
C LEU A 668 -35.47 35.88 2.04
N LEU A 669 -36.50 35.13 1.63
CA LEU A 669 -36.56 34.51 0.31
C LEU A 669 -36.44 35.58 -0.79
N VAL A 670 -37.20 36.67 -0.67
CA VAL A 670 -37.14 37.79 -1.62
C VAL A 670 -35.75 38.41 -1.70
N GLU A 671 -35.11 38.63 -0.55
CA GLU A 671 -33.76 39.19 -0.47
C GLU A 671 -32.66 38.24 -0.99
N SER A 672 -32.91 36.93 -0.99
CA SER A 672 -32.01 35.91 -1.57
C SER A 672 -31.97 35.97 -3.11
N ARG A 673 -33.04 36.48 -3.75
CA ARG A 673 -33.21 36.60 -5.21
C ARG A 673 -33.06 35.28 -6.00
N ASP A 674 -33.24 34.13 -5.37
CA ASP A 674 -33.22 32.83 -6.07
C ASP A 674 -34.50 32.64 -6.89
N LYS A 675 -34.37 32.47 -8.21
CA LYS A 675 -35.51 32.27 -9.13
C LYS A 675 -36.32 31.02 -8.81
N ARG A 676 -35.72 30.03 -8.14
CA ARG A 676 -36.39 28.78 -7.75
C ARG A 676 -37.49 28.98 -6.71
N MET A 677 -37.53 30.14 -6.03
CA MET A 677 -38.58 30.45 -5.06
C MET A 677 -39.94 30.80 -5.70
N ILE A 678 -39.98 31.15 -7.00
CA ILE A 678 -41.19 31.69 -7.64
C ILE A 678 -42.39 30.74 -7.51
N ASN A 679 -42.22 29.46 -7.83
CA ASN A 679 -43.32 28.49 -7.77
C ASN A 679 -43.77 28.20 -6.32
N PRO A 680 -42.86 27.92 -5.36
CA PRO A 680 -43.24 27.78 -3.96
C PRO A 680 -43.98 29.00 -3.38
N LEU A 681 -43.54 30.22 -3.70
CA LEU A 681 -44.20 31.44 -3.21
C LEU A 681 -45.59 31.65 -3.85
N LEU A 682 -45.80 31.24 -5.10
CA LEU A 682 -47.12 31.26 -5.74
C LEU A 682 -48.10 30.27 -5.10
N GLU A 683 -47.61 29.07 -4.74
CA GLU A 683 -48.43 28.10 -4.02
C GLU A 683 -48.80 28.63 -2.64
N HIS A 684 -47.84 29.18 -1.91
CA HIS A 684 -48.10 29.80 -0.61
C HIS A 684 -49.08 30.98 -0.70
N LEU A 685 -49.02 31.79 -1.77
CA LEU A 685 -49.96 32.89 -2.02
C LEU A 685 -51.43 32.43 -2.10
N ARG A 686 -51.69 31.19 -2.55
CA ARG A 686 -53.05 30.62 -2.62
C ARG A 686 -53.64 30.31 -1.25
N GLN A 687 -52.79 29.96 -0.30
CA GLN A 687 -53.18 29.44 1.01
C GLN A 687 -53.01 30.48 2.13
N GLU A 688 -52.23 31.54 1.89
CA GLU A 688 -52.03 32.61 2.87
C GLU A 688 -53.32 33.44 3.02
N ASP A 689 -53.59 33.93 4.23
CA ASP A 689 -54.75 34.76 4.54
C ASP A 689 -54.36 36.17 5.00
N VAL A 690 -53.10 36.37 5.41
CA VAL A 690 -52.61 37.64 5.91
C VAL A 690 -52.32 38.62 4.76
N PRO A 691 -53.03 39.77 4.67
CA PRO A 691 -52.88 40.71 3.55
C PRO A 691 -51.46 41.27 3.36
N ASP A 692 -50.73 41.49 4.46
CA ASP A 692 -49.36 42.00 4.42
C ASP A 692 -48.38 41.00 3.82
N ILE A 693 -48.53 39.71 4.13
CA ILE A 693 -47.72 38.63 3.56
C ILE A 693 -48.06 38.47 2.08
N LYS A 694 -49.34 38.50 1.69
CA LYS A 694 -49.77 38.49 0.27
C LYS A 694 -49.11 39.61 -0.53
N LYS A 695 -49.08 40.82 0.02
CA LYS A 695 -48.41 41.97 -0.61
C LYS A 695 -46.92 41.71 -0.79
N LEU A 696 -46.24 41.21 0.24
CA LEU A 696 -44.81 40.86 0.19
C LEU A 696 -44.51 39.76 -0.84
N LEU A 697 -45.35 38.74 -0.93
CA LEU A 697 -45.25 37.67 -1.94
C LEU A 697 -45.36 38.23 -3.36
N ILE A 698 -46.38 39.07 -3.63
CA ILE A 698 -46.59 39.70 -4.94
C ILE A 698 -45.39 40.59 -5.31
N THR A 699 -44.95 41.45 -4.39
CA THR A 699 -43.77 42.31 -4.58
C THR A 699 -42.52 41.48 -4.81
N GLY A 700 -42.32 40.43 -4.01
CA GLY A 700 -41.16 39.55 -4.05
C GLY A 700 -41.00 38.75 -5.33
N ILE A 701 -42.07 38.05 -5.73
CA ILE A 701 -42.12 37.30 -6.99
C ILE A 701 -41.95 38.26 -8.17
N GLY A 702 -42.55 39.45 -8.08
CA GLY A 702 -42.45 40.49 -9.09
C GLY A 702 -41.04 41.07 -9.28
N LEU A 703 -40.28 41.23 -8.20
CA LEU A 703 -38.88 41.69 -8.25
C LEU A 703 -37.92 40.59 -8.76
N ALA A 704 -38.23 39.32 -8.52
CA ALA A 704 -37.37 38.20 -8.91
C ALA A 704 -37.59 37.69 -10.34
N GLY A 705 -38.76 37.93 -10.92
CA GLY A 705 -39.19 37.33 -12.18
C GLY A 705 -39.29 38.30 -13.38
N LYS A 706 -39.07 37.77 -14.60
CA LYS A 706 -39.43 38.44 -15.87
C LYS A 706 -40.92 38.21 -16.20
N LYS A 707 -41.39 38.60 -17.40
CA LYS A 707 -42.74 38.43 -17.98
C LYS A 707 -43.57 37.22 -17.49
N LYS A 708 -42.94 36.06 -17.39
CA LYS A 708 -43.60 34.80 -16.99
C LYS A 708 -44.10 34.81 -15.53
N ALA A 709 -43.36 35.43 -14.62
CA ALA A 709 -43.76 35.52 -13.21
C ALA A 709 -44.95 36.45 -13.02
N PHE A 710 -45.01 37.54 -13.79
CA PHE A 710 -46.15 38.45 -13.84
C PHE A 710 -47.44 37.70 -14.23
N LEU A 711 -47.42 36.96 -15.35
CA LEU A 711 -48.59 36.20 -15.80
C LEU A 711 -49.00 35.12 -14.79
N ALA A 712 -48.03 34.47 -14.16
CA ALA A 712 -48.29 33.48 -13.13
C ALA A 712 -48.98 34.10 -11.91
N ILE A 713 -48.56 35.29 -11.45
CA ILE A 713 -49.23 36.02 -10.35
C ILE A 713 -50.67 36.39 -10.74
N ILE A 714 -50.88 36.99 -11.92
CA ILE A 714 -52.22 37.41 -12.36
C ILE A 714 -53.16 36.22 -12.48
N ASN A 715 -52.70 35.11 -13.08
CA ASN A 715 -53.48 33.88 -13.16
C ASN A 715 -53.80 33.30 -11.77
N THR A 716 -52.83 33.28 -10.86
CA THR A 716 -53.01 32.78 -9.49
C THR A 716 -54.00 33.63 -8.71
N LEU A 717 -53.89 34.96 -8.79
CA LEU A 717 -54.83 35.87 -8.13
C LEU A 717 -56.25 35.81 -8.74
N ARG A 718 -56.37 35.50 -10.03
CA ARG A 718 -57.65 35.23 -10.69
C ARG A 718 -58.28 33.94 -10.18
N GLU A 719 -57.49 32.88 -9.98
CA GLU A 719 -57.95 31.62 -9.37
C GLU A 719 -58.44 31.81 -7.93
N ILE A 720 -57.77 32.67 -7.15
CA ILE A 720 -58.14 32.99 -5.76
C ILE A 720 -59.39 33.88 -5.68
N GLY A 721 -59.72 34.62 -6.74
CA GLY A 721 -60.91 35.49 -6.82
C GLY A 721 -60.75 36.86 -6.15
N ASP A 722 -59.55 37.25 -5.70
CA ASP A 722 -59.32 38.54 -5.04
C ASP A 722 -59.07 39.66 -6.07
N SER A 723 -60.13 40.39 -6.43
CA SER A 723 -60.06 41.51 -7.39
C SER A 723 -59.25 42.72 -6.87
N GLN A 724 -59.19 42.94 -5.55
CA GLN A 724 -58.47 44.08 -4.96
C GLN A 724 -56.96 43.85 -4.99
N LEU A 725 -56.49 42.63 -4.67
CA LEU A 725 -55.07 42.29 -4.80
C LEU A 725 -54.61 42.25 -6.26
N ARG A 726 -55.47 41.84 -7.21
CA ARG A 726 -55.19 41.93 -8.65
C ARG A 726 -54.94 43.37 -9.10
N LEU A 727 -55.81 44.31 -8.72
CA LEU A 727 -55.64 45.73 -9.03
C LEU A 727 -54.32 46.28 -8.46
N LYS A 728 -54.00 45.96 -7.20
CA LYS A 728 -52.74 46.36 -6.55
C LYS A 728 -51.50 45.75 -7.21
N ALA A 729 -51.57 44.48 -7.62
CA ALA A 729 -50.50 43.83 -8.35
C ALA A 729 -50.25 44.54 -9.68
N ILE A 730 -51.30 44.83 -10.45
CA ILE A 730 -51.21 45.56 -11.74
C ILE A 730 -50.59 46.94 -11.54
N ASP A 731 -51.01 47.71 -10.54
CA ASP A 731 -50.42 49.02 -10.22
C ASP A 731 -48.93 48.91 -9.84
N PHE A 732 -48.57 47.93 -9.00
CA PHE A 732 -47.18 47.69 -8.63
C PHE A 732 -46.33 47.36 -9.86
N PHE A 733 -46.78 46.42 -10.70
CA PHE A 733 -46.06 46.04 -11.91
C PHE A 733 -45.92 47.20 -12.88
N TYR A 734 -46.98 48.00 -13.09
CA TYR A 734 -46.91 49.20 -13.90
C TYR A 734 -45.81 50.16 -13.42
N SER A 735 -45.69 50.35 -12.10
CA SER A 735 -44.66 51.22 -11.50
C SER A 735 -43.22 50.69 -11.63
N VAL A 736 -43.02 49.37 -11.63
CA VAL A 736 -41.68 48.73 -11.65
C VAL A 736 -41.19 48.40 -13.06
N SER A 737 -42.06 48.44 -14.07
CA SER A 737 -41.79 47.91 -15.43
C SER A 737 -40.81 48.72 -16.31
N ASN A 738 -40.29 49.87 -15.88
CA ASN A 738 -39.29 50.71 -16.58
C ASN A 738 -39.44 50.75 -18.12
N GLY A 739 -40.67 50.95 -18.60
CA GLY A 739 -40.99 51.08 -20.04
C GLY A 739 -41.48 49.82 -20.77
N LYS A 740 -41.44 48.63 -20.15
CA LYS A 740 -41.97 47.35 -20.70
C LYS A 740 -43.38 46.99 -20.21
N ALA A 741 -44.05 47.91 -19.52
CA ALA A 741 -45.37 47.71 -18.93
C ALA A 741 -46.42 47.30 -19.97
N GLU A 742 -46.31 47.84 -21.19
CA GLU A 742 -47.27 47.67 -22.28
C GLU A 742 -47.40 46.20 -22.69
N GLU A 743 -46.28 45.49 -22.82
CA GLU A 743 -46.28 44.06 -23.11
C GLU A 743 -46.93 43.21 -22.00
N PHE A 744 -46.83 43.64 -20.73
CA PHE A 744 -47.45 42.95 -19.60
C PHE A 744 -48.94 43.24 -19.53
N LEU A 745 -49.34 44.50 -19.73
CA LEU A 745 -50.73 44.93 -19.74
C LEU A 745 -51.51 44.31 -20.92
N VAL A 746 -50.90 44.17 -22.11
CA VAL A 746 -51.55 43.52 -23.27
C VAL A 746 -51.84 42.06 -22.95
N SER A 747 -50.85 41.32 -22.45
CA SER A 747 -51.04 39.91 -22.09
C SER A 747 -51.99 39.73 -20.90
N ALA A 748 -52.01 40.66 -19.92
CA ALA A 748 -52.99 40.64 -18.83
C ALA A 748 -54.42 40.86 -19.36
N ARG A 749 -54.61 41.81 -20.27
CA ARG A 749 -55.91 42.13 -20.90
C ARG A 749 -56.48 40.94 -21.67
N GLU A 750 -55.66 40.21 -22.41
CA GLU A 750 -56.08 39.01 -23.16
C GLU A 750 -56.62 37.88 -22.28
N HIS A 751 -56.20 37.83 -21.02
CA HIS A 751 -56.54 36.74 -20.10
C HIS A 751 -57.46 37.18 -18.94
N GLU A 752 -57.90 38.44 -18.91
CA GLU A 752 -58.74 39.01 -17.85
C GLU A 752 -60.22 39.07 -18.26
N LYS A 753 -61.12 38.72 -17.34
CA LYS A 753 -62.57 38.69 -17.55
C LYS A 753 -63.33 39.62 -16.60
N ASP A 754 -62.66 40.13 -15.56
CA ASP A 754 -63.25 41.04 -14.58
C ASP A 754 -63.33 42.48 -15.16
N PRO A 755 -64.53 43.06 -15.30
CA PRO A 755 -64.73 44.37 -15.92
C PRO A 755 -64.05 45.50 -15.14
N ILE A 756 -63.87 45.37 -13.82
CA ILE A 756 -63.22 46.40 -12.99
C ILE A 756 -61.72 46.39 -13.24
N VAL A 757 -61.13 45.19 -13.34
CA VAL A 757 -59.71 45.01 -13.63
C VAL A 757 -59.38 45.42 -15.06
N LEU A 758 -60.24 45.09 -16.03
CA LEU A 758 -60.11 45.54 -17.43
C LEU A 758 -60.16 47.07 -17.55
N ALA A 759 -61.12 47.73 -16.89
CA ALA A 759 -61.23 49.19 -16.89
C ALA A 759 -59.97 49.87 -16.31
N LYS A 760 -59.35 49.27 -15.28
CA LYS A 760 -58.09 49.74 -14.71
C LYS A 760 -56.92 49.54 -15.67
N ILE A 761 -56.81 48.38 -16.32
CA ILE A 761 -55.79 48.10 -17.35
C ILE A 761 -55.92 49.12 -18.49
N ASP A 762 -57.14 49.36 -18.99
CA ASP A 762 -57.42 50.31 -20.06
C ASP A 762 -57.09 51.77 -19.63
N SER A 763 -57.39 52.15 -18.39
CA SER A 763 -56.97 53.45 -17.83
C SER A 763 -55.45 53.63 -17.80
N LEU A 764 -54.69 52.59 -17.44
CA LEU A 764 -53.22 52.63 -17.45
C LEU A 764 -52.63 52.68 -18.87
N PHE A 765 -53.32 52.11 -19.87
CA PHE A 765 -52.99 52.30 -21.29
C PHE A 765 -53.21 53.75 -21.75
N SER A 766 -54.35 54.36 -21.38
CA SER A 766 -54.69 55.74 -21.76
C SER A 766 -53.78 56.79 -21.13
N THR A 767 -53.28 56.55 -19.92
CA THR A 767 -52.43 57.50 -19.17
C THR A 767 -51.08 57.77 -19.88
N ARG A 768 -50.62 56.85 -20.73
CA ARG A 768 -49.37 57.00 -21.50
C ARG A 768 -49.55 57.67 -22.88
N GLN A 769 -50.76 57.72 -23.43
CA GLN A 769 -51.06 58.48 -24.66
C GLN A 769 -51.04 60.01 -24.43
N ILE A 770 -51.09 60.47 -23.18
CA ILE A 770 -51.12 61.89 -22.81
C ILE A 770 -49.71 62.43 -22.47
N SER A 771 -48.72 61.53 -22.29
CA SER A 771 -47.34 61.89 -21.92
C SER A 771 -46.31 61.46 -22.98
N GLY A 772 -46.70 61.47 -24.25
CA GLY A 772 -45.84 61.27 -25.42
C GLY A 772 -45.27 62.57 -25.95
#